data_AF-A0A1F9P2T8-F1
#
_entry.id   AF-A0A1F9P2T8-F1
#
_cell.length_a   1.000
_cell.length_b   1.000
_cell.length_c   1.000
_cell.angle_alpha   90.00
_cell.angle_beta   90.00
_cell.angle_gamma   90.00
#
_symmetry.space_group_name_H-M   'P 1'
#
loop_
_entity.id
_entity.type
_entity.pdbx_description
1 polymer ?
#
loop_
_entity_poly.entity_id
_entity_poly.type
_entity_poly.pdbx_seq_one_letter_code
_entity_poly.pdbx_strand_id
1 'polypeptide(L)'
;MKFRHLFFDRRDHDLIKIVNSVYDADKMLGYTRKLYYPFFHPLGIKELAESKGLRTAYAIASLLDSMERGTIENRLQGLQGLKDEILNTTSGSIPKNTARVLLQIMKELVRARGNNSLQLELAHTFRMAAFGKPRVIRRLLRHYHLLEMPEEWNQIAFDDHVHDANTSGRKSPTHLIMDAWIKGIRRLRVIYYHCIEPRFAAELIQAARIMEIDLRIGIEFWARYRDRYISFIWVSRGLPDTEAFLCFLAEPHVVQFMEQGREVLKYQERYVLRILKSFNQLYLDEMCQDYDIEMPPLGSEDFLKFASPGLPSIPHLGEYIHTLAVKAMSKRLIELSHSYETADPAQKLYLKDLVEKMDVFTTRDVITNYLAPLKHPEVPHPFSLSIDTDMPVRLRLDYKSLLFEIQKLRHDFRITLKLGNLKPEDVVEILYDGSGYINRLEIINLKDFASGGHGAVFSINELQKAINSGSLLKLKRMVRQIILSVENTDYPDKEDRLKKLLNILHDIDTLKTMYAVRPLKSRIGSDSTGKTHQTYAMGFGIIPTLTARARKEIRKNRINRLILPASINVSHRMTTFALNEISFIINRLGQKLWWIPGFEQLLPIKKKEWVFESFSMDMKCQGNVVTLSGVHKETGNNLNLELPDSGKQNYSASVKNLNTKLKNTLKILGGFIPAFLCFSLTKDWWFLAYFGAFIWFGITGFRVILQSVLGGGGINRSSLTKWNDYVSWDRLTDSLFFTGFSVPLLDYLVKTLILDHSFGITMSTSPILLYSVMGLANGIYLSSHNTFRGLPKGMITGNFFRSILSIPVAILLNSIIGAILVFYNVPSVDIVLQKWAAIISKAASDTVAGLIEGTVDRFYNLDLRKRDISKKFSDLFETYTKLELLFPEAEEMKILEKPEKLFVSRNSEVRDLAVMIIINALDLSYFWMYLPRARMTMLDMVSRLTPEEKTLFIQSQKILEQEQHISRLFVDGILGKNFARPLSFYLTNYKNYLAGIQKINCQPFQ
;
A
#
# COMPACT_ATOMS: atom_id res chain seq x y z
N MET A 1 12.84 -35.88 10.64
CA MET A 1 12.06 -34.93 11.48
C MET A 1 12.90 -33.91 12.28
N LYS A 2 14.12 -34.23 12.76
CA LYS A 2 14.94 -33.33 13.62
C LYS A 2 15.50 -32.04 12.97
N PHE A 3 15.66 -31.96 11.65
CA PHE A 3 16.23 -30.77 10.97
C PHE A 3 15.24 -29.60 10.77
N ARG A 4 13.92 -29.82 10.87
CA ARG A 4 12.91 -28.76 10.62
C ARG A 4 12.95 -27.62 11.64
N HIS A 5 13.36 -27.89 12.88
CA HIS A 5 13.44 -26.88 13.96
C HIS A 5 14.60 -25.87 13.83
N LEU A 6 15.58 -26.16 12.98
CA LEU A 6 16.74 -25.29 12.76
C LEU A 6 16.39 -24.07 11.88
N PHE A 7 15.40 -24.22 11.00
CA PHE A 7 15.08 -23.23 9.98
C PHE A 7 13.85 -22.37 10.36
N PHE A 8 12.71 -22.98 10.67
CA PHE A 8 11.47 -22.23 10.93
C PHE A 8 11.14 -22.09 12.42
N ASP A 9 10.54 -20.96 12.81
CA ASP A 9 10.08 -20.74 14.18
C ASP A 9 8.68 -21.36 14.40
N ARG A 10 8.36 -21.73 15.65
CA ARG A 10 7.00 -22.22 16.01
C ARG A 10 5.90 -21.25 15.58
N ARG A 11 6.17 -19.95 15.68
CA ARG A 11 5.27 -18.87 15.27
C ARG A 11 4.99 -18.84 13.77
N ASP A 12 5.90 -19.35 12.93
CA ASP A 12 5.70 -19.44 11.48
C ASP A 12 4.63 -20.51 11.19
N HIS A 13 4.61 -21.61 11.95
CA HIS A 13 3.57 -22.64 11.87
C HIS A 13 2.22 -22.15 12.41
N ASP A 14 2.22 -21.39 13.51
CA ASP A 14 0.99 -20.84 14.08
C ASP A 14 0.31 -19.87 13.09
N LEU A 15 1.11 -19.09 12.35
CA LEU A 15 0.62 -18.21 11.29
C LEU A 15 -0.08 -18.99 10.17
N ILE A 16 0.49 -20.09 9.69
CA ILE A 16 -0.14 -20.92 8.66
C ILE A 16 -1.44 -21.53 9.16
N LYS A 17 -1.45 -22.05 10.40
CA LYS A 17 -2.67 -22.59 11.01
C LYS A 17 -3.77 -21.56 11.02
N ILE A 18 -3.45 -20.31 11.37
CA ILE A 18 -4.42 -19.21 11.37
C ILE A 18 -4.92 -18.93 9.96
N VAL A 19 -4.02 -18.76 8.98
CA VAL A 19 -4.42 -18.45 7.60
C VAL A 19 -5.30 -19.55 7.02
N ASN A 20 -4.90 -20.82 7.17
CA ASN A 20 -5.70 -21.93 6.68
C ASN A 20 -7.03 -22.04 7.45
N SER A 21 -7.02 -21.84 8.78
CA SER A 21 -8.25 -21.87 9.58
C SER A 21 -9.28 -20.80 9.20
N VAL A 22 -8.86 -19.63 8.70
CA VAL A 22 -9.81 -18.59 8.24
C VAL A 22 -10.57 -19.06 7.00
N TYR A 23 -9.94 -19.87 6.13
CA TYR A 23 -10.54 -20.40 4.91
C TYR A 23 -11.18 -21.80 5.06
N ASP A 24 -10.72 -22.58 6.04
CA ASP A 24 -11.27 -23.91 6.37
C ASP A 24 -12.51 -23.80 7.27
N ALA A 25 -12.64 -22.71 8.03
CA ALA A 25 -13.75 -22.50 8.93
C ALA A 25 -15.02 -22.07 8.18
N ASP A 26 -15.81 -23.04 7.73
CA ASP A 26 -17.25 -22.84 7.69
C ASP A 26 -17.73 -22.46 9.10
N LYS A 27 -18.15 -21.20 9.28
CA LYS A 27 -18.92 -20.70 10.44
C LYS A 27 -18.29 -20.86 11.86
N MET A 28 -17.02 -20.56 12.08
CA MET A 28 -16.39 -20.68 13.44
C MET A 28 -15.80 -19.37 14.02
N LEU A 29 -16.29 -18.20 13.61
CA LEU A 29 -16.14 -16.98 14.41
C LEU A 29 -17.47 -16.69 15.08
N GLY A 30 -17.49 -16.66 16.43
CA GLY A 30 -18.68 -16.23 17.16
C GLY A 30 -19.14 -14.86 16.68
N TYR A 31 -20.46 -14.70 16.47
CA TYR A 31 -21.10 -13.48 15.96
C TYR A 31 -20.54 -12.20 16.64
N THR A 32 -20.36 -12.26 17.96
CA THR A 32 -19.81 -11.20 18.82
C THR A 32 -18.41 -10.74 18.40
N ARG A 33 -17.51 -11.68 18.05
CA ARG A 33 -16.15 -11.33 17.60
C ARG A 33 -16.19 -10.66 16.25
N LYS A 34 -17.01 -11.15 15.32
CA LYS A 34 -17.09 -10.59 13.96
C LYS A 34 -17.63 -9.15 13.98
N LEU A 35 -18.64 -8.91 14.82
CA LEU A 35 -19.29 -7.60 14.92
C LEU A 35 -18.39 -6.55 15.59
N TYR A 36 -17.76 -6.89 16.73
CA TYR A 36 -17.14 -5.87 17.57
C TYR A 36 -15.61 -5.75 17.45
N TYR A 37 -14.92 -6.79 16.97
CA TYR A 37 -13.45 -6.78 16.86
C TYR A 37 -12.85 -5.62 16.04
N PRO A 38 -13.49 -5.13 14.95
CA PRO A 38 -13.00 -3.98 14.19
C PRO A 38 -12.93 -2.67 14.99
N PHE A 39 -13.79 -2.48 16.00
CA PHE A 39 -13.85 -1.25 16.78
C PHE A 39 -12.72 -1.13 17.82
N PHE A 40 -12.08 -2.24 18.19
CA PHE A 40 -10.91 -2.21 19.07
C PHE A 40 -9.71 -1.59 18.39
N HIS A 41 -9.05 -0.67 19.10
CA HIS A 41 -7.82 -0.05 18.64
C HIS A 41 -6.76 -1.11 18.35
N PRO A 42 -6.02 -0.99 17.23
CA PRO A 42 -4.88 -1.85 16.89
C PRO A 42 -3.84 -2.05 18.02
N LEU A 43 -3.62 -1.02 18.83
CA LEU A 43 -2.71 -0.99 19.98
C LEU A 43 -3.45 -0.98 21.33
N GLY A 44 -4.72 -1.38 21.33
CA GLY A 44 -5.59 -1.39 22.51
C GLY A 44 -5.57 -2.72 23.28
N ILE A 45 -6.62 -2.99 24.05
CA ILE A 45 -6.68 -4.15 24.95
C ILE A 45 -6.50 -5.50 24.23
N LYS A 46 -6.80 -5.55 22.92
CA LYS A 46 -6.59 -6.74 22.08
C LYS A 46 -5.13 -7.20 21.98
N GLU A 47 -4.17 -6.36 22.37
CA GLU A 47 -2.77 -6.76 22.50
C GLU A 47 -2.54 -7.87 23.52
N LEU A 48 -3.39 -7.95 24.55
CA LEU A 48 -3.29 -8.98 25.58
C LEU A 48 -3.78 -10.34 25.08
N ALA A 49 -4.64 -10.37 24.06
CA ALA A 49 -5.22 -11.60 23.50
C ALA A 49 -4.33 -12.24 22.43
N GLU A 50 -3.78 -11.43 21.52
CA GLU A 50 -3.03 -11.91 20.35
C GLU A 50 -1.83 -11.01 20.02
N SER A 51 -0.75 -11.57 19.48
CA SER A 51 0.41 -10.78 19.07
C SER A 51 0.12 -9.97 17.80
N LYS A 52 0.75 -8.79 17.67
CA LYS A 52 0.59 -7.90 16.50
C LYS A 52 0.67 -8.61 15.16
N GLY A 53 1.74 -9.37 14.90
CA GLY A 53 1.92 -10.05 13.61
C GLY A 53 0.80 -11.05 13.28
N LEU A 54 0.20 -11.68 14.30
CA LEU A 54 -0.94 -12.58 14.11
C LEU A 54 -2.24 -11.81 13.85
N ARG A 55 -2.46 -10.68 14.54
CA ARG A 55 -3.62 -9.80 14.29
C ARG A 55 -3.57 -9.22 12.87
N THR A 56 -2.40 -8.74 12.45
CA THR A 56 -2.16 -8.27 11.07
C THR A 56 -2.49 -9.37 10.08
N ALA A 57 -1.98 -10.58 10.32
CA ALA A 57 -2.24 -11.70 9.43
C ALA A 57 -3.71 -12.10 9.36
N TYR A 58 -4.40 -12.13 10.51
CA TYR A 58 -5.82 -12.40 10.59
C TYR A 58 -6.65 -11.34 9.84
N ALA A 59 -6.35 -10.06 10.02
CA ALA A 59 -7.03 -8.97 9.31
C ALA A 59 -6.86 -9.10 7.78
N ILE A 60 -5.64 -9.43 7.32
CA ILE A 60 -5.40 -9.64 5.88
C ILE A 60 -6.10 -10.90 5.38
N ALA A 61 -6.01 -12.02 6.09
CA ALA A 61 -6.64 -13.28 5.69
C ALA A 61 -8.16 -13.15 5.64
N SER A 62 -8.76 -12.50 6.65
CA SER A 62 -10.20 -12.23 6.70
C SER A 62 -10.65 -11.29 5.59
N LEU A 63 -9.85 -10.27 5.24
CA LEU A 63 -10.13 -9.42 4.08
C LEU A 63 -10.08 -10.24 2.79
N LEU A 64 -9.04 -11.05 2.58
CA LEU A 64 -8.90 -11.87 1.37
C LEU A 64 -10.06 -12.85 1.21
N ASP A 65 -10.47 -13.52 2.30
CA ASP A 65 -11.63 -14.41 2.29
C ASP A 65 -12.93 -13.65 1.98
N SER A 66 -13.13 -12.49 2.63
CA SER A 66 -14.30 -11.63 2.35
C SER A 66 -14.34 -11.14 0.89
N MET A 67 -13.18 -10.96 0.24
CA MET A 67 -13.11 -10.55 -1.16
C MET A 67 -13.44 -11.69 -2.13
N GLU A 68 -13.24 -12.95 -1.72
CA GLU A 68 -13.62 -14.12 -2.53
C GLU A 68 -15.08 -14.52 -2.34
N ARG A 69 -15.62 -14.46 -1.11
CA ARG A 69 -16.94 -15.04 -0.76
C ARG A 69 -17.87 -14.11 0.03
N GLY A 70 -17.40 -12.95 0.48
CA GLY A 70 -18.13 -12.06 1.38
C GLY A 70 -19.06 -11.05 0.70
N THR A 71 -20.05 -10.56 1.44
CA THR A 71 -20.92 -9.44 1.02
C THR A 71 -20.14 -8.12 0.92
N ILE A 72 -20.73 -7.10 0.27
CA ILE A 72 -20.12 -5.77 0.12
C ILE A 72 -19.72 -5.18 1.49
N GLU A 73 -20.60 -5.28 2.49
CA GLU A 73 -20.37 -4.75 3.84
C GLU A 73 -19.20 -5.47 4.51
N ASN A 74 -19.15 -6.81 4.39
CA ASN A 74 -18.04 -7.59 4.93
C ASN A 74 -16.70 -7.20 4.29
N ARG A 75 -16.67 -6.93 2.98
CA ARG A 75 -15.46 -6.49 2.26
C ARG A 75 -15.00 -5.12 2.74
N LEU A 76 -15.91 -4.16 2.86
CA LEU A 76 -15.59 -2.80 3.32
C LEU A 76 -15.13 -2.78 4.78
N GLN A 77 -15.80 -3.53 5.66
CA GLN A 77 -15.37 -3.70 7.05
C GLN A 77 -14.00 -4.37 7.14
N GLY A 78 -13.76 -5.41 6.33
CA GLY A 78 -12.45 -6.05 6.22
C GLY A 78 -11.36 -5.07 5.78
N LEU A 79 -11.65 -4.20 4.80
CA LEU A 79 -10.70 -3.21 4.28
C LEU A 79 -10.40 -2.12 5.31
N GLN A 80 -11.43 -1.64 6.03
CA GLN A 80 -11.26 -0.69 7.11
C GLN A 80 -10.43 -1.29 8.26
N GLY A 81 -10.76 -2.52 8.68
CA GLY A 81 -10.02 -3.25 9.70
C GLY A 81 -8.56 -3.47 9.29
N LEU A 82 -8.30 -3.78 8.02
CA LEU A 82 -6.97 -3.89 7.45
C LEU A 82 -6.19 -2.58 7.51
N LYS A 83 -6.79 -1.48 7.04
CA LYS A 83 -6.17 -0.15 7.08
C LYS A 83 -5.76 0.18 8.50
N ASP A 84 -6.67 -0.06 9.45
CA ASP A 84 -6.40 0.23 10.84
C ASP A 84 -5.29 -0.64 11.43
N GLU A 85 -5.28 -1.95 11.14
CA GLU A 85 -4.23 -2.84 11.60
C GLU A 85 -2.88 -2.48 10.97
N ILE A 86 -2.81 -2.34 9.65
CA ILE A 86 -1.53 -2.22 8.95
C ILE A 86 -0.97 -0.80 9.01
N LEU A 87 -1.78 0.23 8.71
CA LEU A 87 -1.27 1.60 8.58
C LEU A 87 -1.05 2.26 9.93
N ASN A 88 -1.85 1.94 10.93
CA ASN A 88 -1.70 2.55 12.25
C ASN A 88 -0.70 1.80 13.14
N THR A 89 -0.44 0.51 12.91
CA THR A 89 0.52 -0.23 13.73
C THR A 89 1.92 -0.34 13.13
N THR A 90 2.11 -0.28 11.81
CA THR A 90 3.43 -0.50 11.21
C THR A 90 4.46 0.47 11.80
N SER A 91 5.50 -0.09 12.41
CA SER A 91 6.52 0.66 13.17
C SER A 91 7.81 0.71 12.34
N GLY A 92 8.59 1.79 12.48
CA GLY A 92 9.88 1.95 11.80
C GLY A 92 9.92 3.11 10.81
N SER A 93 11.01 3.20 10.04
CA SER A 93 11.28 4.38 9.21
C SER A 93 10.54 4.41 7.86
N ILE A 94 9.91 3.29 7.45
CA ILE A 94 9.17 3.17 6.17
C ILE A 94 7.85 2.39 6.32
N PRO A 95 6.91 2.87 7.16
CA PRO A 95 5.69 2.13 7.52
C PRO A 95 4.78 1.85 6.32
N LYS A 96 4.55 2.82 5.42
CA LYS A 96 3.64 2.63 4.28
C LYS A 96 4.20 1.64 3.27
N ASN A 97 5.51 1.68 3.00
CA ASN A 97 6.13 0.66 2.16
C ASN A 97 6.16 -0.72 2.82
N THR A 98 6.29 -0.79 4.14
CA THR A 98 6.20 -2.06 4.90
C THR A 98 4.82 -2.68 4.75
N ALA A 99 3.78 -1.87 4.94
CA ALA A 99 2.38 -2.24 4.76
C ALA A 99 2.10 -2.86 3.38
N ARG A 100 2.56 -2.20 2.30
CA ARG A 100 2.42 -2.70 0.92
C ARG A 100 3.06 -4.07 0.72
N VAL A 101 4.25 -4.28 1.29
CA VAL A 101 4.96 -5.57 1.21
C VAL A 101 4.24 -6.65 1.99
N LEU A 102 3.73 -6.36 3.20
CA LEU A 102 2.99 -7.33 4.01
C LEU A 102 1.73 -7.82 3.28
N LEU A 103 0.98 -6.91 2.67
CA LEU A 103 -0.18 -7.26 1.84
C LEU A 103 0.20 -8.16 0.68
N GLN A 104 1.27 -7.82 -0.04
CA GLN A 104 1.71 -8.62 -1.17
C GLN A 104 2.15 -10.03 -0.76
N ILE A 105 2.90 -10.17 0.34
CA ILE A 105 3.32 -11.49 0.86
C ILE A 105 2.11 -12.32 1.24
N MET A 106 1.11 -11.72 1.92
CA MET A 106 -0.07 -12.48 2.34
C MET A 106 -0.91 -12.95 1.16
N LYS A 107 -1.03 -12.15 0.09
CA LYS A 107 -1.68 -12.58 -1.16
C LYS A 107 -1.01 -13.84 -1.72
N GLU A 108 0.33 -13.86 -1.77
CA GLU A 108 1.07 -15.05 -2.20
C GLU A 108 0.92 -16.22 -1.23
N LEU A 109 0.86 -15.96 0.08
CA LEU A 109 0.70 -17.01 1.10
C LEU A 109 -0.66 -17.72 0.99
N VAL A 110 -1.72 -16.96 0.72
CA VAL A 110 -3.06 -17.50 0.43
C VAL A 110 -3.08 -18.26 -0.89
N ARG A 111 -2.46 -17.72 -1.95
CA ARG A 111 -2.33 -18.41 -3.26
C ARG A 111 -1.54 -19.72 -3.17
N ALA A 112 -0.57 -19.80 -2.27
CA ALA A 112 0.27 -20.98 -2.06
C ALA A 112 -0.42 -22.08 -1.22
N ARG A 113 -1.72 -21.95 -0.89
CA ARG A 113 -2.47 -22.97 -0.16
C ARG A 113 -2.42 -24.32 -0.89
N GLY A 114 -2.19 -25.39 -0.12
CA GLY A 114 -1.89 -26.73 -0.65
C GLY A 114 -0.38 -27.02 -0.75
N ASN A 115 0.48 -26.01 -0.85
CA ASN A 115 1.94 -26.18 -0.82
C ASN A 115 2.54 -25.74 0.53
N ASN A 116 2.59 -26.68 1.48
CA ASN A 116 3.06 -26.43 2.84
C ASN A 116 4.51 -25.88 2.92
N SER A 117 5.38 -26.25 1.99
CA SER A 117 6.77 -25.79 2.00
C SER A 117 6.88 -24.31 1.64
N LEU A 118 6.18 -23.89 0.58
CA LEU A 118 6.12 -22.51 0.12
C LEU A 118 5.40 -21.62 1.14
N GLN A 119 4.32 -22.11 1.75
CA GLN A 119 3.62 -21.37 2.82
C GLN A 119 4.52 -21.10 4.03
N LEU A 120 5.41 -22.03 4.41
CA LEU A 120 6.36 -21.82 5.51
C LEU A 120 7.41 -20.75 5.19
N GLU A 121 7.93 -20.73 3.98
CA GLU A 121 8.87 -19.69 3.54
C GLU A 121 8.21 -18.31 3.51
N LEU A 122 6.98 -18.22 2.99
CA LEU A 122 6.22 -16.98 2.94
C LEU A 122 5.82 -16.51 4.35
N ALA A 123 5.42 -17.40 5.25
CA ALA A 123 5.11 -17.10 6.64
C ALA A 123 6.33 -16.53 7.38
N HIS A 124 7.50 -17.15 7.20
CA HIS A 124 8.75 -16.64 7.74
C HIS A 124 9.09 -15.25 7.18
N THR A 125 8.94 -15.08 5.87
CA THR A 125 9.18 -13.80 5.18
C THR A 125 8.24 -12.70 5.67
N PHE A 126 6.96 -13.03 5.87
CA PHE A 126 5.94 -12.13 6.44
C PHE A 126 6.35 -11.62 7.81
N ARG A 127 6.73 -12.52 8.72
CA ARG A 127 7.17 -12.15 10.07
C ARG A 127 8.43 -11.29 10.04
N MET A 128 9.39 -11.61 9.18
CA MET A 128 10.60 -10.81 9.00
C MET A 128 10.30 -9.40 8.45
N ALA A 129 9.31 -9.27 7.57
CA ALA A 129 8.84 -8.00 7.05
C ALA A 129 8.05 -7.19 8.09
N ALA A 130 7.29 -7.84 8.99
CA ALA A 130 6.47 -7.18 10.00
C ALA A 130 7.28 -6.31 10.99
N PHE A 131 8.58 -6.57 11.12
CA PHE A 131 9.50 -5.73 11.90
C PHE A 131 9.87 -4.39 11.23
N GLY A 132 9.49 -4.16 9.97
CA GLY A 132 9.67 -2.88 9.28
C GLY A 132 11.13 -2.50 8.97
N LYS A 133 12.07 -3.46 9.00
CA LYS A 133 13.50 -3.20 8.74
C LYS A 133 13.70 -2.71 7.30
N PRO A 134 14.20 -1.47 7.05
CA PRO A 134 14.13 -0.86 5.72
C PRO A 134 14.83 -1.66 4.60
N ARG A 135 15.89 -2.38 4.95
CA ARG A 135 16.62 -3.25 4.01
C ARG A 135 15.81 -4.44 3.52
N VAL A 136 15.14 -5.11 4.46
CA VAL A 136 14.31 -6.28 4.17
C VAL A 136 13.16 -5.85 3.28
N ILE A 137 12.48 -4.76 3.65
CA ILE A 137 11.38 -4.19 2.87
C ILE A 137 11.84 -3.76 1.48
N ARG A 138 12.94 -3.02 1.33
CA ARG A 138 13.47 -2.64 -0.01
C ARG A 138 13.90 -3.83 -0.86
N ARG A 139 14.35 -4.92 -0.25
CA ARG A 139 14.65 -6.16 -0.98
C ARG A 139 13.36 -6.82 -1.46
N LEU A 140 12.33 -6.86 -0.62
CA LEU A 140 11.02 -7.43 -0.93
C LEU A 140 10.26 -6.59 -1.97
N LEU A 141 10.31 -5.26 -1.87
CA LEU A 141 9.78 -4.35 -2.90
C LEU A 141 10.37 -4.69 -4.28
N ARG A 142 11.69 -4.85 -4.37
CA ARG A 142 12.36 -5.27 -5.61
C ARG A 142 11.94 -6.66 -6.08
N HIS A 143 11.82 -7.61 -5.15
CA HIS A 143 11.40 -8.98 -5.45
C HIS A 143 9.98 -9.03 -6.04
N TYR A 144 9.06 -8.23 -5.49
CA TYR A 144 7.68 -8.14 -5.97
C TYR A 144 7.47 -7.08 -7.06
N HIS A 145 8.54 -6.53 -7.64
CA HIS A 145 8.48 -5.47 -8.66
C HIS A 145 7.62 -4.26 -8.23
N LEU A 146 7.72 -3.84 -6.97
CA LEU A 146 7.09 -2.64 -6.42
C LEU A 146 8.14 -1.53 -6.23
N LEU A 147 7.85 -0.31 -6.67
CA LEU A 147 8.73 0.84 -6.46
C LEU A 147 8.60 1.41 -5.03
N GLU A 148 9.70 1.87 -4.43
CA GLU A 148 9.71 2.57 -3.14
C GLU A 148 9.02 3.94 -3.26
N MET A 149 7.84 4.07 -2.65
CA MET A 149 7.07 5.32 -2.59
C MET A 149 7.56 6.23 -1.46
N PRO A 150 7.43 7.57 -1.56
CA PRO A 150 7.74 8.45 -0.44
C PRO A 150 6.78 8.21 0.73
N GLU A 151 7.29 8.22 1.97
CA GLU A 151 6.47 8.03 3.17
C GLU A 151 5.53 9.22 3.47
N GLU A 152 5.93 10.43 3.04
CA GLU A 152 5.06 11.61 2.98
C GLU A 152 3.82 11.35 2.10
N TRP A 153 3.87 10.32 1.23
CA TRP A 153 2.78 9.88 0.34
C TRP A 153 2.25 10.99 -0.56
N ASN A 154 3.18 11.82 -1.05
CA ASN A 154 2.91 12.98 -1.89
C ASN A 154 3.23 12.75 -3.38
N GLN A 155 3.67 11.54 -3.77
CA GLN A 155 3.99 11.21 -5.15
C GLN A 155 2.80 11.43 -6.10
N ILE A 156 3.07 11.72 -7.36
CA ILE A 156 2.03 11.71 -8.40
C ILE A 156 2.06 10.34 -9.06
N ALA A 157 1.08 9.53 -8.67
CA ALA A 157 0.83 8.20 -9.20
C ALA A 157 -0.66 8.04 -9.48
N PHE A 158 -1.01 7.69 -10.71
CA PHE A 158 -2.40 7.69 -11.18
C PHE A 158 -2.67 6.63 -12.23
N ASP A 159 -3.95 6.37 -12.47
CA ASP A 159 -4.44 5.68 -13.65
C ASP A 159 -5.79 6.29 -14.04
N ASP A 160 -5.90 6.82 -15.27
CA ASP A 160 -7.11 7.48 -15.73
C ASP A 160 -8.07 6.52 -16.49
N HIS A 161 -7.78 5.21 -16.58
CA HIS A 161 -8.69 4.22 -17.17
C HIS A 161 -8.42 2.79 -16.63
N VAL A 162 -9.30 2.30 -15.75
CA VAL A 162 -9.25 0.93 -15.19
C VAL A 162 -10.65 0.34 -15.08
N HIS A 163 -10.76 -0.98 -15.15
CA HIS A 163 -12.00 -1.72 -15.02
C HIS A 163 -12.03 -2.60 -13.76
N ASP A 164 -13.22 -2.76 -13.18
CA ASP A 164 -13.50 -3.65 -12.05
C ASP A 164 -14.24 -4.92 -12.51
N ALA A 165 -14.58 -5.79 -11.55
CA ALA A 165 -15.29 -7.04 -11.81
C ALA A 165 -16.69 -6.87 -12.39
N ASN A 166 -17.32 -5.69 -12.29
CA ASN A 166 -18.67 -5.45 -12.80
C ASN A 166 -18.66 -5.02 -14.27
N THR A 167 -17.48 -4.99 -14.89
CA THR A 167 -17.27 -4.58 -16.28
C THR A 167 -16.44 -5.65 -17.01
N SER A 168 -15.22 -5.33 -17.43
CA SER A 168 -14.29 -6.27 -18.08
C SER A 168 -13.17 -6.75 -17.15
N GLY A 169 -13.08 -6.22 -15.93
CA GLY A 169 -12.08 -6.60 -14.93
C GLY A 169 -12.42 -7.90 -14.21
N ARG A 170 -11.44 -8.44 -13.47
CA ARG A 170 -11.61 -9.66 -12.64
C ARG A 170 -11.86 -9.37 -11.15
N LYS A 171 -11.55 -8.17 -10.67
CA LYS A 171 -11.45 -7.85 -9.24
C LYS A 171 -12.60 -6.98 -8.78
N SER A 172 -13.23 -7.32 -7.66
CA SER A 172 -14.27 -6.49 -7.04
C SER A 172 -13.79 -5.05 -6.80
N PRO A 173 -14.70 -4.06 -6.70
CA PRO A 173 -14.34 -2.67 -6.41
C PRO A 173 -13.37 -2.53 -5.23
N THR A 174 -13.67 -3.23 -4.12
CA THR A 174 -12.82 -3.23 -2.92
C THR A 174 -11.42 -3.79 -3.19
N HIS A 175 -11.31 -4.92 -3.91
CA HIS A 175 -10.03 -5.53 -4.26
C HIS A 175 -9.22 -4.63 -5.21
N LEU A 176 -9.88 -4.03 -6.20
CA LEU A 176 -9.24 -3.09 -7.12
C LEU A 176 -8.58 -1.92 -6.38
N ILE A 177 -9.30 -1.31 -5.42
CA ILE A 177 -8.78 -0.22 -4.60
C ILE A 177 -7.59 -0.66 -3.73
N MET A 178 -7.67 -1.83 -3.10
CA MET A 178 -6.56 -2.40 -2.33
C MET A 178 -5.31 -2.57 -3.22
N ASP A 179 -5.47 -3.13 -4.41
CA ASP A 179 -4.36 -3.33 -5.35
C ASP A 179 -3.77 -2.01 -5.88
N ALA A 180 -4.62 -1.01 -6.10
CA ALA A 180 -4.18 0.32 -6.51
C ALA A 180 -3.31 0.95 -5.42
N TRP A 181 -3.73 0.81 -4.16
CA TRP A 181 -2.98 1.25 -3.01
C TRP A 181 -1.65 0.50 -2.84
N ILE A 182 -1.62 -0.83 -3.01
CA ILE A 182 -0.39 -1.65 -2.98
C ILE A 182 0.60 -1.16 -4.04
N LYS A 183 0.14 -0.73 -5.22
CA LYS A 183 1.01 -0.16 -6.26
C LYS A 183 1.48 1.27 -5.98
N GLY A 184 0.85 1.94 -5.01
CA GLY A 184 1.16 3.33 -4.64
C GLY A 184 0.39 4.38 -5.47
N ILE A 185 -0.69 3.97 -6.14
CA ILE A 185 -1.59 4.84 -6.91
C ILE A 185 -2.38 5.72 -5.93
N ARG A 186 -2.46 7.02 -6.23
CA ARG A 186 -3.18 8.00 -5.41
C ARG A 186 -4.44 8.54 -6.09
N ARG A 187 -4.49 8.49 -7.42
CA ARG A 187 -5.68 8.88 -8.19
C ARG A 187 -6.07 7.75 -9.13
N LEU A 188 -7.33 7.31 -9.05
CA LEU A 188 -7.83 6.21 -9.85
C LEU A 188 -9.12 6.64 -10.55
N ARG A 189 -9.22 6.34 -11.84
CA ARG A 189 -10.50 6.43 -12.56
C ARG A 189 -10.96 5.03 -12.96
N VAL A 190 -12.15 4.66 -12.49
CA VAL A 190 -12.77 3.38 -12.83
C VAL A 190 -13.90 3.64 -13.82
N ILE A 191 -13.92 2.87 -14.91
CA ILE A 191 -14.80 3.11 -16.05
C ILE A 191 -15.80 1.97 -16.19
N TYR A 192 -17.08 2.34 -16.26
CA TYR A 192 -18.21 1.43 -16.46
C TYR A 192 -18.79 1.56 -17.86
N TYR A 193 -19.20 0.46 -18.49
CA TYR A 193 -19.82 0.50 -19.81
C TYR A 193 -21.32 0.80 -19.68
N HIS A 194 -21.77 1.87 -20.33
CA HIS A 194 -23.17 2.30 -20.51
C HIS A 194 -24.04 2.59 -19.28
N CYS A 195 -23.84 1.90 -18.15
CA CYS A 195 -24.57 2.12 -16.92
C CYS A 195 -23.73 1.72 -15.69
N ILE A 196 -24.12 2.22 -14.53
CA ILE A 196 -23.55 1.84 -13.24
C ILE A 196 -24.68 1.57 -12.24
N GLU A 197 -24.59 0.45 -11.51
CA GLU A 197 -25.53 0.18 -10.43
C GLU A 197 -25.14 0.96 -9.15
N PRO A 198 -26.11 1.56 -8.44
CA PRO A 198 -25.83 2.35 -7.24
C PRO A 198 -25.00 1.60 -6.18
N ARG A 199 -25.26 0.29 -5.99
CA ARG A 199 -24.51 -0.53 -5.02
C ARG A 199 -23.01 -0.64 -5.33
N PHE A 200 -22.63 -0.75 -6.61
CA PHE A 200 -21.23 -0.86 -7.01
C PHE A 200 -20.51 0.49 -6.92
N ALA A 201 -21.22 1.57 -7.26
CA ALA A 201 -20.73 2.93 -7.04
C ALA A 201 -20.46 3.18 -5.54
N ALA A 202 -21.41 2.79 -4.68
CA ALA A 202 -21.28 2.93 -3.23
C ALA A 202 -20.07 2.15 -2.70
N GLU A 203 -19.90 0.88 -3.07
CA GLU A 203 -18.75 0.08 -2.67
C GLU A 203 -17.43 0.75 -3.09
N LEU A 204 -17.35 1.19 -4.35
CA LEU A 204 -16.12 1.76 -4.89
C LEU A 204 -15.75 3.09 -4.20
N ILE A 205 -16.72 3.99 -3.99
CA ILE A 205 -16.50 5.28 -3.31
C ILE A 205 -16.09 5.06 -1.86
N GLN A 206 -16.76 4.15 -1.15
CA GLN A 206 -16.45 3.84 0.24
C GLN A 206 -15.06 3.20 0.36
N ALA A 207 -14.73 2.21 -0.48
CA ALA A 207 -13.40 1.60 -0.50
C ALA A 207 -12.30 2.63 -0.77
N ALA A 208 -12.50 3.53 -1.74
CA ALA A 208 -11.56 4.60 -2.06
C ALA A 208 -11.38 5.59 -0.90
N ARG A 209 -12.47 5.94 -0.20
CA ARG A 209 -12.44 6.79 1.01
C ARG A 209 -11.65 6.10 2.11
N ILE A 210 -11.88 4.81 2.36
CA ILE A 210 -11.11 4.01 3.33
C ILE A 210 -9.62 4.10 2.97
N MET A 211 -9.21 3.82 1.74
CA MET A 211 -7.78 3.78 1.37
C MET A 211 -7.16 5.13 0.99
N GLU A 212 -7.90 6.24 1.14
CA GLU A 212 -7.47 7.61 0.82
C GLU A 212 -6.98 7.77 -0.64
N ILE A 213 -7.72 7.16 -1.59
CA ILE A 213 -7.48 7.29 -3.03
C ILE A 213 -8.47 8.30 -3.62
N ASP A 214 -7.98 9.28 -4.39
CA ASP A 214 -8.83 10.18 -5.19
C ASP A 214 -9.47 9.41 -6.34
N LEU A 215 -10.70 8.97 -6.11
CA LEU A 215 -11.49 8.19 -7.06
C LEU A 215 -12.31 9.10 -7.98
N ARG A 216 -12.37 8.73 -9.26
CA ARG A 216 -13.37 9.25 -10.21
C ARG A 216 -14.08 8.09 -10.89
N ILE A 217 -15.39 8.12 -10.91
CA ILE A 217 -16.20 7.15 -11.65
C ILE A 217 -16.44 7.72 -13.05
N GLY A 218 -16.13 6.94 -14.08
CA GLY A 218 -16.43 7.23 -15.46
C GLY A 218 -17.46 6.26 -16.03
N ILE A 219 -18.24 6.71 -17.00
CA ILE A 219 -19.14 5.87 -17.79
C ILE A 219 -18.76 6.03 -19.26
N GLU A 220 -18.41 4.92 -19.88
CA GLU A 220 -18.11 4.82 -21.30
C GLU A 220 -19.38 4.59 -22.11
N PHE A 221 -19.58 5.42 -23.12
CA PHE A 221 -20.67 5.35 -24.07
C PHE A 221 -20.15 5.19 -25.49
N TRP A 222 -20.91 4.47 -26.30
CA TRP A 222 -20.64 4.35 -27.73
C TRP A 222 -21.70 5.11 -28.52
N ALA A 223 -21.27 5.76 -29.58
CA ALA A 223 -22.13 6.49 -30.50
C ALA A 223 -21.71 6.26 -31.94
N ARG A 224 -22.65 6.39 -32.86
CA ARG A 224 -22.37 6.26 -34.29
C ARG A 224 -21.62 7.49 -34.82
N TYR A 225 -20.58 7.23 -35.60
CA TYR A 225 -19.83 8.23 -36.36
C TYR A 225 -19.46 7.63 -37.72
N ARG A 226 -20.03 8.20 -38.79
CA ARG A 226 -19.86 7.73 -40.17
C ARG A 226 -20.14 6.23 -40.29
N ASP A 227 -19.11 5.45 -40.62
CA ASP A 227 -19.11 4.01 -40.89
C ASP A 227 -18.82 3.13 -39.65
N ARG A 228 -18.67 3.73 -38.45
CA ARG A 228 -18.25 3.03 -37.24
C ARG A 228 -18.82 3.60 -35.94
N TYR A 229 -18.51 2.95 -34.82
CA TYR A 229 -18.79 3.46 -33.48
C TYR A 229 -17.55 4.10 -32.87
N ILE A 230 -17.77 5.19 -32.14
CA ILE A 230 -16.75 5.89 -31.35
C ILE A 230 -17.13 5.91 -29.88
N SER A 231 -16.12 6.05 -29.02
CA SER A 231 -16.28 5.92 -27.57
C SER A 231 -15.99 7.22 -26.82
N PHE A 232 -16.88 7.55 -25.89
CA PHE A 232 -16.81 8.71 -25.01
C PHE A 232 -16.85 8.26 -23.56
N ILE A 233 -15.93 8.77 -22.74
CA ILE A 233 -15.95 8.57 -21.30
C ILE A 233 -16.48 9.84 -20.64
N TRP A 234 -17.67 9.75 -20.08
CA TRP A 234 -18.26 10.77 -19.23
C TRP A 234 -17.82 10.61 -17.78
N VAL A 235 -17.48 11.72 -17.12
CA VAL A 235 -17.10 11.75 -15.70
C VAL A 235 -17.78 12.94 -15.03
N SER A 236 -18.53 12.66 -13.96
CA SER A 236 -19.16 13.71 -13.15
C SER A 236 -18.15 14.53 -12.34
N ARG A 237 -18.52 15.76 -12.02
CA ARG A 237 -17.84 16.62 -11.05
C ARG A 237 -18.84 17.16 -10.02
N GLY A 238 -18.30 17.68 -8.92
CA GLY A 238 -19.11 18.31 -7.87
C GLY A 238 -19.96 17.31 -7.08
N LEU A 239 -19.46 16.09 -6.90
CA LEU A 239 -20.06 15.07 -6.02
C LEU A 239 -19.04 14.79 -4.91
N PRO A 240 -19.19 15.43 -3.73
CA PRO A 240 -18.17 15.37 -2.68
C PRO A 240 -18.18 14.03 -1.93
N ASP A 241 -19.32 13.38 -1.85
CA ASP A 241 -19.53 12.16 -1.07
C ASP A 241 -20.39 11.12 -1.80
N THR A 242 -20.51 9.96 -1.14
CA THR A 242 -21.28 8.82 -1.64
C THR A 242 -22.76 9.16 -1.79
N GLU A 243 -23.34 9.87 -0.81
CA GLU A 243 -24.76 10.22 -0.78
C GLU A 243 -25.13 11.12 -1.97
N ALA A 244 -24.36 12.18 -2.22
CA ALA A 244 -24.61 13.04 -3.37
C ALA A 244 -24.54 12.26 -4.70
N PHE A 245 -23.63 11.29 -4.81
CA PHE A 245 -23.52 10.45 -6.02
C PHE A 245 -24.72 9.51 -6.18
N LEU A 246 -25.21 8.92 -5.08
CA LEU A 246 -26.38 8.05 -5.11
C LEU A 246 -27.67 8.83 -5.40
N CYS A 247 -27.84 10.03 -4.83
CA CYS A 247 -28.95 10.92 -5.15
C CYS A 247 -28.97 11.26 -6.65
N PHE A 248 -27.80 11.57 -7.23
CA PHE A 248 -27.68 11.79 -8.68
C PHE A 248 -28.13 10.56 -9.50
N LEU A 249 -27.72 9.35 -9.12
CA LEU A 249 -28.15 8.13 -9.82
C LEU A 249 -29.66 7.83 -9.65
N ALA A 250 -30.30 8.38 -8.63
CA ALA A 250 -31.72 8.20 -8.36
C ALA A 250 -32.61 9.23 -9.08
N GLU A 251 -32.04 10.27 -9.71
CA GLU A 251 -32.80 11.25 -10.48
C GLU A 251 -33.54 10.57 -11.66
N PRO A 252 -34.85 10.84 -11.89
CA PRO A 252 -35.64 10.08 -12.86
C PRO A 252 -35.08 10.04 -14.29
N HIS A 253 -34.56 11.16 -14.81
CA HIS A 253 -33.95 11.22 -16.14
C HIS A 253 -32.63 10.45 -16.20
N VAL A 254 -31.86 10.42 -15.10
CA VAL A 254 -30.63 9.63 -14.99
C VAL A 254 -30.96 8.15 -14.94
N VAL A 255 -31.97 7.74 -14.17
CA VAL A 255 -32.43 6.34 -14.11
C VAL A 255 -32.86 5.85 -15.49
N GLN A 256 -33.68 6.63 -16.20
CA GLN A 256 -34.10 6.30 -17.57
C GLN A 256 -32.89 6.17 -18.52
N PHE A 257 -31.92 7.08 -18.39
CA PHE A 257 -30.68 6.99 -19.14
C PHE A 257 -29.85 5.76 -18.73
N MET A 258 -29.82 5.35 -17.47
CA MET A 258 -29.10 4.10 -17.10
C MET A 258 -29.83 2.86 -17.63
N GLU A 259 -31.16 2.85 -17.68
CA GLU A 259 -31.95 1.72 -18.19
C GLU A 259 -31.69 1.46 -19.68
N GLN A 260 -31.72 2.51 -20.50
CA GLN A 260 -31.32 2.42 -21.91
C GLN A 260 -29.89 1.86 -22.09
N GLY A 261 -29.01 2.13 -21.12
CA GLY A 261 -27.67 1.55 -21.10
C GLY A 261 -27.68 0.05 -20.83
N ARG A 262 -28.53 -0.42 -19.91
CA ARG A 262 -28.70 -1.86 -19.64
C ARG A 262 -29.24 -2.61 -20.85
N GLU A 263 -30.12 -2.01 -21.63
CA GLU A 263 -30.59 -2.61 -22.89
C GLU A 263 -29.44 -2.84 -23.89
N VAL A 264 -28.49 -1.91 -23.96
CA VAL A 264 -27.27 -2.08 -24.77
C VAL A 264 -26.45 -3.27 -24.27
N LEU A 265 -26.24 -3.38 -22.97
CA LEU A 265 -25.48 -4.50 -22.38
C LEU A 265 -26.18 -5.84 -22.64
N LYS A 266 -27.51 -5.93 -22.49
CA LYS A 266 -28.30 -7.13 -22.82
C LYS A 266 -28.19 -7.49 -24.30
N TYR A 267 -28.16 -6.50 -25.20
CA TYR A 267 -27.96 -6.75 -26.62
C TYR A 267 -26.57 -7.37 -26.89
N GLN A 268 -25.52 -6.90 -26.22
CA GLN A 268 -24.18 -7.49 -26.33
C GLN A 268 -24.11 -8.91 -25.77
N GLU A 269 -24.75 -9.16 -24.62
CA GLU A 269 -24.84 -10.49 -24.04
C GLU A 269 -25.46 -11.49 -25.03
N ARG A 270 -26.60 -11.11 -25.65
CA ARG A 270 -27.24 -11.94 -26.69
C ARG A 270 -26.30 -12.25 -27.86
N TYR A 271 -25.49 -11.29 -28.30
CA TYR A 271 -24.50 -11.52 -29.34
C TYR A 271 -23.42 -12.54 -28.90
N VAL A 272 -22.86 -12.40 -27.70
CA VAL A 272 -21.84 -13.35 -27.19
C VAL A 272 -22.40 -14.76 -27.09
N LEU A 273 -23.66 -14.91 -26.67
CA LEU A 273 -24.34 -16.21 -26.63
C LEU A 273 -24.56 -16.82 -28.03
N ARG A 274 -24.82 -16.00 -29.05
CA ARG A 274 -24.89 -16.47 -30.45
C ARG A 274 -23.52 -16.96 -30.93
N ILE A 275 -22.44 -16.25 -30.61
CA ILE A 275 -21.07 -16.68 -30.93
C ILE A 275 -20.72 -17.99 -30.22
N LEU A 276 -21.06 -18.13 -28.93
CA LEU A 276 -20.88 -19.39 -28.20
C LEU A 276 -21.62 -20.55 -28.89
N LYS A 277 -22.85 -20.33 -29.35
CA LYS A 277 -23.61 -21.34 -30.09
C LYS A 277 -22.94 -21.72 -31.42
N SER A 278 -22.45 -20.73 -32.17
CA SER A 278 -21.72 -20.97 -33.44
C SER A 278 -20.40 -21.71 -33.19
N PHE A 279 -19.65 -21.35 -32.15
CA PHE A 279 -18.43 -22.07 -31.72
C PHE A 279 -18.70 -23.55 -31.45
N ASN A 280 -19.75 -23.88 -30.68
CA ASN A 280 -20.12 -25.27 -30.40
C ASN A 280 -20.47 -26.07 -31.67
N GLN A 281 -20.96 -25.42 -32.73
CA GLN A 281 -21.38 -26.07 -33.97
C GLN A 281 -20.24 -26.24 -34.98
N LEU A 282 -19.30 -25.29 -35.02
CA LEU A 282 -18.29 -25.21 -36.09
C LEU A 282 -16.88 -25.56 -35.64
N TYR A 283 -16.50 -25.22 -34.41
CA TYR A 283 -15.09 -25.18 -33.99
C TYR A 283 -14.76 -26.06 -32.79
N LEU A 284 -15.76 -26.50 -32.02
CA LEU A 284 -15.52 -27.34 -30.84
C LEU A 284 -14.84 -28.66 -31.21
N ASP A 285 -15.34 -29.36 -32.24
CA ASP A 285 -14.79 -30.65 -32.68
C ASP A 285 -13.39 -30.49 -33.28
N GLU A 286 -13.16 -29.44 -34.07
CA GLU A 286 -11.84 -29.10 -34.65
C GLU A 286 -10.81 -28.86 -33.53
N MET A 287 -11.15 -28.03 -32.54
CA MET A 287 -10.27 -27.75 -31.41
C MET A 287 -9.99 -29.01 -30.57
N CYS A 288 -11.01 -29.87 -30.37
CA CYS A 288 -10.83 -31.13 -29.64
C CYS A 288 -9.87 -32.08 -30.36
N GLN A 289 -9.95 -32.16 -31.69
CA GLN A 289 -9.02 -32.94 -32.51
C GLN A 289 -7.60 -32.38 -32.50
N ASP A 290 -7.45 -31.06 -32.63
CA ASP A 290 -6.15 -30.37 -32.69
C ASP A 290 -5.28 -30.55 -31.44
N TYR A 291 -5.92 -30.78 -30.30
CA TYR A 291 -5.28 -30.92 -28.99
C TYR A 291 -5.52 -32.29 -28.34
N ASP A 292 -6.08 -33.27 -29.05
CA ASP A 292 -6.35 -34.63 -28.55
C ASP A 292 -7.10 -34.63 -27.19
N ILE A 293 -8.16 -33.81 -27.10
CA ILE A 293 -8.97 -33.64 -25.88
C ILE A 293 -10.44 -33.90 -26.15
N GLU A 294 -11.18 -34.26 -25.10
CA GLU A 294 -12.65 -34.40 -25.16
C GLU A 294 -13.32 -33.32 -24.32
N MET A 295 -14.26 -32.58 -24.91
CA MET A 295 -15.06 -31.58 -24.23
C MET A 295 -16.54 -31.66 -24.63
N PRO A 296 -17.49 -31.62 -23.68
CA PRO A 296 -18.90 -31.54 -24.02
C PRO A 296 -19.26 -30.15 -24.57
N PRO A 297 -20.39 -30.03 -25.32
CA PRO A 297 -20.90 -28.73 -25.76
C PRO A 297 -21.09 -27.77 -24.59
N LEU A 298 -20.61 -26.54 -24.77
CA LEU A 298 -20.56 -25.54 -23.72
C LEU A 298 -21.95 -24.91 -23.49
N GLY A 299 -22.44 -24.95 -22.25
CA GLY A 299 -23.74 -24.41 -21.86
C GLY A 299 -23.74 -22.89 -21.66
N SER A 300 -24.81 -22.22 -22.12
CA SER A 300 -24.97 -20.77 -21.94
C SER A 300 -25.08 -20.35 -20.47
N GLU A 301 -25.78 -21.12 -19.63
CA GLU A 301 -25.93 -20.81 -18.21
C GLU A 301 -24.60 -20.90 -17.44
N ASP A 302 -23.78 -21.89 -17.76
CA ASP A 302 -22.48 -22.08 -17.12
C ASP A 302 -21.50 -20.97 -17.50
N PHE A 303 -21.55 -20.51 -18.76
CA PHE A 303 -20.82 -19.34 -19.20
C PHE A 303 -21.27 -18.07 -18.47
N LEU A 304 -22.58 -17.82 -18.34
CA LEU A 304 -23.08 -16.65 -17.61
C LEU A 304 -22.69 -16.67 -16.12
N LYS A 305 -22.72 -17.85 -15.48
CA LYS A 305 -22.20 -18.03 -14.12
C LYS A 305 -20.70 -17.74 -14.03
N PHE A 306 -19.93 -18.16 -15.02
CA PHE A 306 -18.49 -17.88 -15.09
C PHE A 306 -18.19 -16.38 -15.27
N ALA A 307 -18.99 -15.68 -16.08
CA ALA A 307 -18.82 -14.25 -16.32
C ALA A 307 -19.24 -13.39 -15.11
N SER A 308 -20.13 -13.89 -14.23
CA SER A 308 -20.64 -13.17 -13.07
C SER A 308 -19.55 -12.83 -12.03
N PRO A 309 -19.53 -11.61 -11.44
CA PRO A 309 -20.50 -10.51 -11.57
C PRO A 309 -20.26 -9.57 -12.78
N GLY A 310 -19.33 -9.91 -13.67
CA GLY A 310 -18.94 -9.09 -14.81
C GLY A 310 -19.85 -9.20 -16.02
N LEU A 311 -19.53 -8.41 -17.04
CA LEU A 311 -20.33 -8.33 -18.26
C LEU A 311 -19.87 -9.40 -19.27
N PRO A 312 -20.77 -10.29 -19.74
CA PRO A 312 -20.45 -11.26 -20.78
C PRO A 312 -19.87 -10.57 -22.01
N SER A 313 -18.67 -10.97 -22.41
CA SER A 313 -17.96 -10.40 -23.56
C SER A 313 -17.12 -11.46 -24.26
N ILE A 314 -16.69 -11.21 -25.49
CA ILE A 314 -15.83 -12.14 -26.25
C ILE A 314 -14.54 -12.51 -25.47
N PRO A 315 -13.86 -11.57 -24.79
CA PRO A 315 -12.74 -11.94 -23.90
C PRO A 315 -13.13 -12.88 -22.75
N HIS A 316 -14.32 -12.73 -22.16
CA HIS A 316 -14.80 -13.68 -21.14
C HIS A 316 -15.07 -15.06 -21.73
N LEU A 317 -15.65 -15.11 -22.93
CA LEU A 317 -15.91 -16.36 -23.63
C LEU A 317 -14.60 -17.10 -23.98
N GLY A 318 -13.60 -16.38 -24.47
CA GLY A 318 -12.27 -16.96 -24.72
C GLY A 318 -11.62 -17.51 -23.45
N GLU A 319 -11.70 -16.78 -22.33
CA GLU A 319 -11.13 -17.22 -21.04
C GLU A 319 -11.86 -18.46 -20.49
N TYR A 320 -13.19 -18.50 -20.67
CA TYR A 320 -14.02 -19.65 -20.30
C TYR A 320 -13.64 -20.91 -21.10
N ILE A 321 -13.55 -20.80 -22.42
CA ILE A 321 -13.14 -21.90 -23.32
C ILE A 321 -11.73 -22.36 -22.98
N HIS A 322 -10.77 -21.43 -22.85
CA HIS A 322 -9.39 -21.73 -22.48
C HIS A 322 -9.30 -22.47 -21.14
N THR A 323 -10.03 -22.01 -20.12
CA THR A 323 -10.03 -22.65 -18.79
C THR A 323 -10.54 -24.09 -18.84
N LEU A 324 -11.57 -24.37 -19.64
CA LEU A 324 -12.10 -25.72 -19.79
C LEU A 324 -11.18 -26.61 -20.64
N ALA A 325 -10.61 -26.07 -21.71
CA ALA A 325 -9.64 -26.76 -22.54
C ALA A 325 -8.38 -27.15 -21.74
N VAL A 326 -7.81 -26.24 -20.94
CA VAL A 326 -6.65 -26.55 -20.08
C VAL A 326 -6.98 -27.63 -19.03
N LYS A 327 -8.21 -27.65 -18.49
CA LYS A 327 -8.66 -28.73 -17.60
C LYS A 327 -8.79 -30.08 -18.31
N ALA A 328 -9.24 -30.08 -19.57
CA ALA A 328 -9.28 -31.30 -20.38
C ALA A 328 -7.87 -31.77 -20.74
N MET A 329 -6.98 -30.85 -21.13
CA MET A 329 -5.56 -31.11 -21.41
C MET A 329 -4.84 -31.68 -20.19
N SER A 330 -5.07 -31.14 -18.99
CA SER A 330 -4.42 -31.66 -17.78
C SER A 330 -4.91 -33.07 -17.41
N LYS A 331 -6.18 -33.39 -17.64
CA LYS A 331 -6.71 -34.75 -17.50
C LYS A 331 -6.05 -35.69 -18.52
N ARG A 332 -5.96 -35.27 -19.79
CA ARG A 332 -5.31 -36.04 -20.86
C ARG A 332 -3.82 -36.24 -20.61
N LEU A 333 -3.13 -35.24 -20.07
CA LEU A 333 -1.70 -35.30 -19.77
C LEU A 333 -1.34 -36.46 -18.81
N ILE A 334 -2.22 -36.79 -17.87
CA ILE A 334 -2.04 -37.94 -16.96
C ILE A 334 -2.00 -39.24 -17.78
N GLU A 335 -2.90 -39.41 -18.76
CA GLU A 335 -2.95 -40.59 -19.64
C GLU A 335 -1.74 -40.64 -20.59
N LEU A 336 -1.32 -39.48 -21.12
CA LEU A 336 -0.15 -39.36 -21.98
C LEU A 336 1.15 -39.65 -21.21
N SER A 337 1.24 -39.29 -19.93
CA SER A 337 2.40 -39.55 -19.09
C SER A 337 2.66 -41.05 -18.89
N HIS A 338 1.59 -41.84 -18.67
CA HIS A 338 1.67 -43.30 -18.61
C HIS A 338 2.08 -43.92 -19.95
N SER A 339 1.55 -43.39 -21.06
CA SER A 339 1.86 -43.87 -22.40
C SER A 339 3.30 -43.52 -22.83
N TYR A 340 3.85 -42.41 -22.32
CA TYR A 340 5.20 -41.94 -22.62
C TYR A 340 6.29 -42.90 -22.11
N GLU A 341 6.06 -43.58 -20.98
CA GLU A 341 7.03 -44.54 -20.42
C GLU A 341 7.26 -45.74 -21.34
N THR A 342 6.21 -46.22 -22.01
CA THR A 342 6.21 -47.39 -22.88
C THR A 342 6.39 -47.09 -24.37
N ALA A 343 6.45 -45.81 -24.76
CA ALA A 343 6.45 -45.39 -26.16
C ALA A 343 7.81 -45.48 -26.87
N ASP A 344 7.75 -45.72 -28.18
CA ASP A 344 8.90 -45.71 -29.11
C ASP A 344 9.49 -44.29 -29.29
N PRO A 345 10.75 -44.15 -29.75
CA PRO A 345 11.42 -42.85 -29.89
C PRO A 345 10.66 -41.84 -30.76
N ALA A 346 10.00 -42.29 -31.83
CA ALA A 346 9.19 -41.43 -32.69
C ALA A 346 7.91 -40.95 -31.99
N GLN A 347 7.25 -41.84 -31.23
CA GLN A 347 6.05 -41.50 -30.46
C GLN A 347 6.38 -40.57 -29.29
N LYS A 348 7.52 -40.74 -28.64
CA LYS A 348 8.00 -39.81 -27.59
C LYS A 348 8.21 -38.39 -28.11
N LEU A 349 8.68 -38.24 -29.35
CA LEU A 349 8.88 -36.93 -29.96
C LEU A 349 7.55 -36.25 -30.30
N TYR A 350 6.59 -37.01 -30.85
CA TYR A 350 5.21 -36.55 -31.08
C TYR A 350 4.51 -36.12 -29.78
N LEU A 351 4.58 -36.95 -28.73
CA LEU A 351 3.99 -36.64 -27.43
C LEU A 351 4.58 -35.37 -26.80
N LYS A 352 5.88 -35.16 -26.97
CA LYS A 352 6.55 -33.95 -26.47
C LYS A 352 6.08 -32.70 -27.21
N ASP A 353 5.96 -32.77 -28.53
CA ASP A 353 5.45 -31.66 -29.36
C ASP A 353 4.00 -31.32 -29.03
N LEU A 354 3.14 -32.34 -28.82
CA LEU A 354 1.76 -32.16 -28.38
C LEU A 354 1.68 -31.47 -27.02
N VAL A 355 2.49 -31.88 -26.04
CA VAL A 355 2.52 -31.25 -24.71
C VAL A 355 3.05 -29.82 -24.77
N GLU A 356 4.05 -29.54 -25.61
CA GLU A 356 4.55 -28.18 -25.84
C GLU A 356 3.46 -27.30 -26.47
N LYS A 357 2.73 -27.82 -27.46
CA LYS A 357 1.57 -27.14 -28.08
C LYS A 357 0.46 -26.86 -27.04
N MET A 358 0.18 -27.80 -26.13
CA MET A 358 -0.78 -27.61 -25.02
C MET A 358 -0.29 -26.58 -24.00
N ASP A 359 1.01 -26.54 -23.68
CA ASP A 359 1.57 -25.62 -22.69
C ASP A 359 1.58 -24.16 -23.19
N VAL A 360 1.78 -23.96 -24.50
CA VAL A 360 1.78 -22.64 -25.15
C VAL A 360 0.36 -22.14 -25.46
N PHE A 361 -0.67 -22.99 -25.39
CA PHE A 361 -2.04 -22.60 -25.71
C PHE A 361 -2.58 -21.46 -24.82
N THR A 362 -2.93 -20.33 -25.42
CA THR A 362 -3.41 -19.14 -24.71
C THR A 362 -4.86 -18.79 -25.07
N THR A 363 -5.51 -17.99 -24.22
CA THR A 363 -6.81 -17.40 -24.55
C THR A 363 -6.76 -16.48 -25.77
N ARG A 364 -5.60 -15.88 -26.09
CA ARG A 364 -5.46 -15.07 -27.31
C ARG A 364 -5.62 -15.93 -28.56
N ASP A 365 -5.11 -17.15 -28.52
CA ASP A 365 -5.27 -18.12 -29.61
C ASP A 365 -6.74 -18.47 -29.79
N VAL A 366 -7.47 -18.68 -28.68
CA VAL A 366 -8.92 -18.91 -28.73
C VAL A 366 -9.67 -17.75 -29.41
N ILE A 367 -9.39 -16.52 -28.97
CA ILE A 367 -10.07 -15.33 -29.50
C ILE A 367 -9.75 -15.10 -30.98
N THR A 368 -8.49 -15.30 -31.37
CA THR A 368 -8.02 -14.98 -32.73
C THR A 368 -8.41 -16.07 -33.73
N ASN A 369 -8.31 -17.34 -33.34
CA ASN A 369 -8.48 -18.47 -34.25
C ASN A 369 -9.96 -18.89 -34.36
N TYR A 370 -10.70 -18.82 -33.26
CA TYR A 370 -12.08 -19.36 -33.21
C TYR A 370 -13.16 -18.30 -33.01
N LEU A 371 -12.93 -17.24 -32.20
CA LEU A 371 -14.00 -16.29 -31.83
C LEU A 371 -13.98 -14.96 -32.62
N ALA A 372 -13.09 -14.81 -33.58
CA ALA A 372 -12.95 -13.56 -34.33
C ALA A 372 -14.23 -13.27 -35.13
N PRO A 373 -14.73 -12.01 -35.22
CA PRO A 373 -15.96 -11.69 -35.94
C PRO A 373 -15.97 -12.17 -37.41
N LEU A 374 -14.81 -12.15 -38.08
CA LEU A 374 -14.67 -12.62 -39.46
C LEU A 374 -14.90 -14.14 -39.63
N LYS A 375 -14.79 -14.92 -38.54
CA LYS A 375 -15.04 -16.37 -38.53
C LYS A 375 -16.53 -16.71 -38.39
N HIS A 376 -17.36 -15.73 -38.02
CA HIS A 376 -18.80 -15.89 -37.82
C HIS A 376 -19.60 -14.88 -38.68
N PRO A 377 -19.50 -14.93 -40.03
CA PRO A 377 -20.21 -13.99 -40.90
C PRO A 377 -21.75 -14.07 -40.76
N GLU A 378 -22.27 -15.21 -40.32
CA GLU A 378 -23.70 -15.45 -40.06
C GLU A 378 -24.22 -14.76 -38.80
N VAL A 379 -23.34 -14.34 -37.88
CA VAL A 379 -23.72 -13.64 -36.65
C VAL A 379 -23.48 -12.14 -36.84
N PRO A 380 -24.55 -11.32 -36.91
CA PRO A 380 -24.40 -9.87 -37.08
C PRO A 380 -23.59 -9.28 -35.92
N HIS A 381 -22.50 -8.59 -36.25
CA HIS A 381 -21.65 -7.97 -35.25
C HIS A 381 -22.39 -6.79 -34.58
N PRO A 382 -22.35 -6.60 -33.24
CA PRO A 382 -23.15 -5.58 -32.54
C PRO A 382 -22.81 -4.15 -32.94
N PHE A 383 -21.60 -3.98 -33.46
CA PHE A 383 -21.04 -2.71 -33.91
C PHE A 383 -20.97 -2.59 -35.43
N SER A 384 -21.53 -3.56 -36.16
CA SER A 384 -21.83 -3.34 -37.58
C SER A 384 -22.99 -2.34 -37.68
N LEU A 385 -22.93 -1.44 -38.66
CA LEU A 385 -23.96 -0.41 -38.84
C LEU A 385 -25.24 -0.94 -39.49
N SER A 386 -25.35 -2.25 -39.73
CA SER A 386 -26.58 -2.85 -40.20
C SER A 386 -27.67 -2.62 -39.16
N ILE A 387 -28.78 -2.03 -39.61
CA ILE A 387 -29.93 -1.73 -38.75
C ILE A 387 -30.66 -3.06 -38.53
N ASP A 388 -30.23 -3.81 -37.51
CA ASP A 388 -31.03 -4.89 -36.97
C ASP A 388 -32.28 -4.28 -36.30
N THR A 389 -33.44 -4.91 -36.49
CA THR A 389 -34.72 -4.45 -35.92
C THR A 389 -34.64 -4.42 -34.38
N ASP A 390 -33.79 -5.28 -33.82
CA ASP A 390 -33.55 -5.48 -32.38
C ASP A 390 -32.51 -4.52 -31.77
N MET A 391 -31.92 -3.60 -32.54
CA MET A 391 -30.87 -2.70 -32.06
C MET A 391 -31.41 -1.69 -31.02
N PRO A 392 -30.81 -1.55 -29.82
CA PRO A 392 -31.26 -0.59 -28.80
C PRO A 392 -31.21 0.87 -29.27
N VAL A 393 -32.15 1.70 -28.77
CA VAL A 393 -32.29 3.12 -29.18
C VAL A 393 -30.98 3.89 -29.05
N ARG A 394 -30.22 3.66 -27.96
CA ARG A 394 -28.94 4.33 -27.69
C ARG A 394 -27.88 4.13 -28.77
N LEU A 395 -27.79 2.92 -29.34
CA LEU A 395 -26.81 2.63 -30.39
C LEU A 395 -27.19 3.25 -31.74
N ARG A 396 -28.47 3.57 -31.94
CA ARG A 396 -28.95 4.24 -33.15
C ARG A 396 -28.58 5.73 -33.18
N LEU A 397 -28.28 6.33 -32.03
CA LEU A 397 -27.97 7.75 -31.91
C LEU A 397 -26.60 8.07 -32.54
N ASP A 398 -26.55 9.18 -33.25
CA ASP A 398 -25.28 9.79 -33.62
C ASP A 398 -24.60 10.41 -32.38
N TYR A 399 -23.31 10.66 -32.48
CA TYR A 399 -22.55 11.22 -31.37
C TYR A 399 -23.05 12.61 -30.93
N LYS A 400 -23.62 13.43 -31.83
CA LYS A 400 -24.14 14.76 -31.50
C LYS A 400 -25.36 14.67 -30.61
N SER A 401 -26.33 13.84 -31.01
CA SER A 401 -27.55 13.59 -30.25
C SER A 401 -27.22 12.97 -28.90
N LEU A 402 -26.27 12.03 -28.85
CA LEU A 402 -25.82 11.45 -27.59
C LEU A 402 -25.18 12.50 -26.66
N LEU A 403 -24.33 13.39 -27.19
CA LEU A 403 -23.74 14.47 -26.39
C LEU A 403 -24.81 15.42 -25.82
N PHE A 404 -25.87 15.70 -26.60
CA PHE A 404 -27.01 16.49 -26.14
C PHE A 404 -27.78 15.79 -25.01
N GLU A 405 -28.03 14.48 -25.11
CA GLU A 405 -28.66 13.72 -24.02
C GLU A 405 -27.76 13.68 -22.76
N ILE A 406 -26.44 13.51 -22.92
CA ILE A 406 -25.48 13.52 -21.81
C ILE A 406 -25.46 14.88 -21.10
N GLN A 407 -25.61 15.98 -21.84
CA GLN A 407 -25.65 17.32 -21.26
C GLN A 407 -26.84 17.51 -20.30
N LYS A 408 -27.97 16.86 -20.57
CA LYS A 408 -29.17 16.91 -19.72
C LYS A 408 -28.96 16.21 -18.38
N LEU A 409 -27.99 15.29 -18.28
CA LEU A 409 -27.73 14.55 -17.03
C LEU A 409 -27.26 15.48 -15.91
N ARG A 410 -26.31 16.38 -16.20
CA ARG A 410 -25.74 17.31 -15.21
C ARG A 410 -25.00 18.45 -15.89
N HIS A 411 -24.90 19.61 -15.24
CA HIS A 411 -24.18 20.77 -15.78
C HIS A 411 -22.65 20.71 -15.66
N ASP A 412 -22.08 20.16 -14.56
CA ASP A 412 -20.62 20.03 -14.40
C ASP A 412 -20.15 18.59 -14.64
N PHE A 413 -19.70 18.33 -15.86
CA PHE A 413 -19.16 17.04 -16.29
C PHE A 413 -17.99 17.23 -17.25
N ARG A 414 -17.19 16.17 -17.40
CA ARG A 414 -16.07 16.11 -18.32
C ARG A 414 -16.23 14.92 -19.27
N ILE A 415 -16.04 15.16 -20.56
CA ILE A 415 -16.04 14.11 -21.59
C ILE A 415 -14.62 13.93 -22.09
N THR A 416 -14.15 12.68 -22.06
CA THR A 416 -12.93 12.24 -22.73
C THR A 416 -13.31 11.48 -24.00
N LEU A 417 -12.76 11.88 -25.15
CA LEU A 417 -12.83 11.08 -26.36
C LEU A 417 -11.74 9.99 -26.32
N LYS A 418 -12.13 8.73 -26.51
CA LYS A 418 -11.19 7.62 -26.68
C LYS A 418 -10.68 7.62 -28.11
N LEU A 419 -9.35 7.69 -28.28
CA LEU A 419 -8.77 7.86 -29.62
C LEU A 419 -8.78 6.57 -30.43
N GLY A 420 -8.45 5.41 -29.84
CA GLY A 420 -8.48 4.11 -30.55
C GLY A 420 -7.90 4.19 -31.97
N ASN A 421 -8.72 3.83 -32.97
CA ASN A 421 -8.38 3.88 -34.40
C ASN A 421 -8.80 5.20 -35.10
N LEU A 422 -9.07 6.27 -34.35
CA LEU A 422 -9.40 7.58 -34.91
C LEU A 422 -8.15 8.24 -35.50
N LYS A 423 -8.33 8.83 -36.67
CA LYS A 423 -7.28 9.60 -37.35
C LYS A 423 -7.42 11.10 -37.04
N PRO A 424 -6.39 11.93 -37.28
CA PRO A 424 -6.45 13.37 -37.00
C PRO A 424 -7.65 14.08 -37.64
N GLU A 425 -8.03 13.71 -38.86
CA GLU A 425 -9.21 14.21 -39.56
C GLU A 425 -10.52 13.93 -38.80
N ASP A 426 -10.67 12.71 -38.27
CA ASP A 426 -11.84 12.32 -37.49
C ASP A 426 -11.91 13.15 -36.20
N VAL A 427 -10.77 13.34 -35.54
CA VAL A 427 -10.69 14.08 -34.28
C VAL A 427 -11.02 15.55 -34.47
N VAL A 428 -10.54 16.21 -35.53
CA VAL A 428 -10.90 17.61 -35.83
C VAL A 428 -12.40 17.76 -36.04
N GLU A 429 -13.00 16.88 -36.85
CA GLU A 429 -14.43 16.89 -37.13
C GLU A 429 -15.26 16.73 -35.84
N ILE A 430 -14.93 15.70 -35.04
CA ILE A 430 -15.64 15.39 -33.78
C ILE A 430 -15.48 16.54 -32.77
N LEU A 431 -14.30 17.16 -32.66
CA LEU A 431 -14.06 18.25 -31.72
C LEU A 431 -14.79 19.55 -32.11
N TYR A 432 -14.90 19.82 -33.41
CA TYR A 432 -15.63 20.97 -33.94
C TYR A 432 -17.14 20.80 -33.73
N ASP A 433 -17.69 19.67 -34.21
CA ASP A 433 -19.11 19.38 -34.08
C ASP A 433 -19.54 19.19 -32.61
N GLY A 434 -18.62 18.69 -31.77
CA GLY A 434 -18.79 18.58 -30.33
C GLY A 434 -18.88 19.91 -29.58
N SER A 435 -18.71 21.06 -30.24
CA SER A 435 -18.99 22.41 -29.70
C SER A 435 -18.37 22.70 -28.32
N GLY A 436 -17.18 22.16 -28.05
CA GLY A 436 -16.47 22.33 -26.77
C GLY A 436 -16.91 21.40 -25.61
N TYR A 437 -17.91 20.53 -25.81
CA TYR A 437 -18.33 19.54 -24.79
C TYR A 437 -17.22 18.51 -24.50
N ILE A 438 -16.51 18.10 -25.55
CA ILE A 438 -15.36 17.19 -25.47
C ILE A 438 -14.15 18.00 -25.02
N ASN A 439 -13.74 17.85 -23.76
CA ASN A 439 -12.67 18.66 -23.18
C ASN A 439 -11.42 17.86 -22.81
N ARG A 440 -11.41 16.55 -23.11
CA ARG A 440 -10.29 15.64 -22.88
C ARG A 440 -10.12 14.65 -24.02
N LEU A 441 -8.88 14.23 -24.23
CA LEU A 441 -8.50 13.17 -25.16
C LEU A 441 -7.74 12.08 -24.39
N GLU A 442 -8.09 10.82 -24.58
CA GLU A 442 -7.28 9.69 -24.12
C GLU A 442 -6.12 9.47 -25.08
N ILE A 443 -5.02 10.18 -24.84
CA ILE A 443 -3.85 10.20 -25.72
C ILE A 443 -3.11 8.87 -25.65
N ILE A 444 -3.03 8.23 -24.48
CA ILE A 444 -2.37 6.93 -24.32
C ILE A 444 -3.33 5.98 -23.62
N ASN A 445 -3.75 4.94 -24.35
CA ASN A 445 -4.28 3.70 -23.80
C ASN A 445 -3.16 2.65 -23.89
N LEU A 446 -2.72 2.11 -22.75
CA LEU A 446 -1.54 1.24 -22.71
C LEU A 446 -1.72 -0.07 -23.50
N LYS A 447 -2.95 -0.60 -23.55
CA LYS A 447 -3.28 -1.81 -24.31
C LYS A 447 -3.10 -1.60 -25.81
N ASP A 448 -3.62 -0.49 -26.33
CA ASP A 448 -3.52 -0.11 -27.74
C ASP A 448 -2.08 0.29 -28.10
N PHE A 449 -1.41 1.01 -27.18
CA PHE A 449 -0.03 1.46 -27.34
C PHE A 449 0.96 0.29 -27.44
N ALA A 450 0.80 -0.75 -26.60
CA ALA A 450 1.63 -1.95 -26.65
C ALA A 450 1.42 -2.77 -27.93
N SER A 451 0.25 -2.66 -28.56
CA SER A 451 -0.12 -3.41 -29.78
C SER A 451 0.33 -2.72 -31.08
N GLY A 452 1.05 -1.59 -31.01
CA GLY A 452 1.64 -0.91 -32.17
C GLY A 452 0.75 0.13 -32.88
N GLY A 453 -0.46 0.40 -32.38
CA GLY A 453 -1.45 1.30 -32.99
C GLY A 453 -1.18 2.81 -32.84
N HIS A 454 0.06 3.26 -32.60
CA HIS A 454 0.34 4.62 -32.10
C HIS A 454 0.67 5.67 -33.17
N GLY A 455 0.60 5.34 -34.47
CA GLY A 455 1.00 6.25 -35.57
C GLY A 455 0.22 7.58 -35.59
N ALA A 456 -1.09 7.56 -35.35
CA ALA A 456 -1.94 8.74 -35.38
C ALA A 456 -1.86 9.61 -34.10
N VAL A 457 -1.44 9.02 -32.98
CA VAL A 457 -1.47 9.66 -31.64
C VAL A 457 -0.62 10.92 -31.60
N PHE A 458 0.55 10.91 -32.24
CA PHE A 458 1.45 12.07 -32.26
C PHE A 458 0.83 13.25 -33.01
N SER A 459 0.27 12.99 -34.20
CA SER A 459 -0.42 14.01 -35.00
C SER A 459 -1.62 14.61 -34.26
N ILE A 460 -2.38 13.78 -33.54
CA ILE A 460 -3.50 14.24 -32.69
C ILE A 460 -3.00 15.09 -31.51
N ASN A 461 -1.86 14.74 -30.90
CA ASN A 461 -1.29 15.54 -29.83
C ASN A 461 -0.76 16.90 -30.33
N GLU A 462 -0.16 16.97 -31.53
CA GLU A 462 0.22 18.25 -32.15
C GLU A 462 -1.01 19.10 -32.50
N LEU A 463 -2.09 18.49 -32.99
CA LEU A 463 -3.38 19.17 -33.14
C LEU A 463 -3.89 19.73 -31.81
N GLN A 464 -3.87 18.94 -30.73
CA GLN A 464 -4.28 19.39 -29.40
C GLN A 464 -3.44 20.58 -28.92
N LYS A 465 -2.11 20.54 -29.12
CA LYS A 465 -1.22 21.68 -28.80
C LYS A 465 -1.56 22.91 -29.64
N ALA A 466 -1.84 22.75 -30.92
CA ALA A 466 -2.21 23.84 -31.81
C ALA A 466 -3.51 24.53 -31.32
N ILE A 467 -4.55 23.76 -30.99
CA ILE A 467 -5.80 24.27 -30.42
C ILE A 467 -5.54 25.00 -29.10
N ASN A 468 -4.84 24.37 -28.16
CA ASN A 468 -4.58 24.93 -26.84
C ASN A 468 -3.66 26.16 -26.83
N SER A 469 -2.79 26.30 -27.83
CA SER A 469 -1.90 27.45 -27.94
C SER A 469 -2.62 28.76 -28.29
N GLY A 470 -3.88 28.68 -28.73
CA GLY A 470 -4.66 29.83 -29.20
C GLY A 470 -4.15 30.45 -30.51
N SER A 471 -3.12 29.87 -31.14
CA SER A 471 -2.53 30.39 -32.38
C SER A 471 -3.31 29.94 -33.61
N LEU A 472 -4.07 30.86 -34.20
CA LEU A 472 -4.83 30.64 -35.45
C LEU A 472 -3.93 30.16 -36.60
N LEU A 473 -2.72 30.74 -36.73
CA LEU A 473 -1.77 30.36 -37.78
C LEU A 473 -1.33 28.90 -37.67
N LYS A 474 -1.00 28.45 -36.46
CA LYS A 474 -0.61 27.04 -36.22
C LYS A 474 -1.79 26.10 -36.49
N LEU A 475 -2.97 26.44 -35.99
CA LEU A 475 -4.18 25.63 -36.19
C LEU A 475 -4.54 25.52 -37.68
N LYS A 476 -4.52 26.64 -38.42
CA LYS A 476 -4.75 26.67 -39.88
C LYS A 476 -3.75 25.81 -40.65
N ARG A 477 -2.48 25.86 -40.29
CA ARG A 477 -1.44 25.01 -40.90
C ARG A 477 -1.71 23.53 -40.66
N MET A 478 -2.05 23.15 -39.42
CA MET A 478 -2.36 21.76 -39.06
C MET A 478 -3.60 21.25 -39.82
N VAL A 479 -4.70 22.01 -39.85
CA VAL A 479 -5.92 21.61 -40.58
C VAL A 479 -5.65 21.46 -42.08
N ARG A 480 -4.86 22.36 -42.69
CA ARG A 480 -4.46 22.22 -44.11
C ARG A 480 -3.62 20.96 -44.36
N GLN A 481 -2.71 20.60 -43.46
CA GLN A 481 -1.94 19.36 -43.57
C GLN A 481 -2.84 18.12 -43.48
N ILE A 482 -3.84 18.16 -42.60
CA ILE A 482 -4.85 17.10 -42.50
C ILE A 482 -5.65 16.99 -43.80
N ILE A 483 -6.11 18.10 -44.37
CA ILE A 483 -6.81 18.13 -45.67
C ILE A 483 -5.97 17.47 -46.76
N LEU A 484 -4.70 17.89 -46.91
CA LEU A 484 -3.77 17.29 -47.88
C LEU A 484 -3.56 15.78 -47.66
N SER A 485 -3.55 15.33 -46.41
CA SER A 485 -3.43 13.90 -46.11
C SER A 485 -4.68 13.12 -46.54
N VAL A 486 -5.87 13.69 -46.36
CA VAL A 486 -7.15 13.09 -46.79
C VAL A 486 -7.26 13.08 -48.32
N GLU A 487 -6.77 14.12 -49.01
CA GLU A 487 -6.69 14.15 -50.47
C GLU A 487 -5.84 13.01 -51.05
N ASN A 488 -4.79 12.58 -50.34
CA ASN A 488 -3.91 11.50 -50.76
C ASN A 488 -4.37 10.11 -50.30
N THR A 489 -5.39 10.04 -49.44
CA THR A 489 -5.93 8.77 -48.93
C THR A 489 -7.17 8.38 -49.72
N ASP A 490 -7.34 7.09 -49.98
CA ASP A 490 -8.52 6.57 -50.67
C ASP A 490 -9.62 6.19 -49.67
N TYR A 491 -10.56 7.10 -49.46
CA TYR A 491 -11.72 6.89 -48.58
C TYR A 491 -13.00 6.76 -49.43
N PRO A 492 -13.92 5.87 -49.06
CA PRO A 492 -15.22 5.78 -49.73
C PRO A 492 -16.05 7.06 -49.56
N ASP A 493 -15.85 7.81 -48.47
CA ASP A 493 -16.54 9.06 -48.13
C ASP A 493 -15.64 10.30 -48.24
N LYS A 494 -14.62 10.24 -49.11
CA LYS A 494 -13.57 11.28 -49.24
C LYS A 494 -14.11 12.68 -49.48
N GLU A 495 -15.02 12.83 -50.44
CA GLU A 495 -15.56 14.16 -50.82
C GLU A 495 -16.29 14.83 -49.66
N ASP A 496 -17.08 14.08 -48.91
CA ASP A 496 -17.80 14.58 -47.74
C ASP A 496 -16.83 15.01 -46.63
N ARG A 497 -15.81 14.20 -46.34
CA ARG A 497 -14.74 14.56 -45.38
C ARG A 497 -14.03 15.85 -45.77
N LEU A 498 -13.65 15.99 -47.04
CA LEU A 498 -12.97 17.19 -47.54
C LEU A 498 -13.86 18.43 -47.42
N LYS A 499 -15.13 18.33 -47.82
CA LYS A 499 -16.10 19.41 -47.66
C LYS A 499 -16.23 19.83 -46.20
N LYS A 500 -16.32 18.87 -45.28
CA LYS A 500 -16.43 19.14 -43.84
C LYS A 500 -15.17 19.82 -43.29
N LEU A 501 -13.98 19.33 -43.63
CA LEU A 501 -12.72 19.92 -43.19
C LEU A 501 -12.48 21.32 -43.77
N LEU A 502 -12.91 21.58 -45.02
CA LEU A 502 -12.87 22.92 -45.62
C LEU A 502 -13.80 23.90 -44.89
N ASN A 503 -15.00 23.47 -44.51
CA ASN A 503 -15.90 24.27 -43.69
C ASN A 503 -15.27 24.62 -42.34
N ILE A 504 -14.63 23.65 -41.67
CA ILE A 504 -13.91 23.87 -40.41
C ILE A 504 -12.72 24.82 -40.61
N LEU A 505 -12.03 24.74 -41.75
CA LEU A 505 -10.92 25.64 -42.09
C LEU A 505 -11.40 27.08 -42.27
N HIS A 506 -12.57 27.29 -42.87
CA HIS A 506 -13.20 28.61 -43.00
C HIS A 506 -13.70 29.15 -41.65
N ASP A 507 -14.13 28.27 -40.74
CA ASP A 507 -14.65 28.61 -39.41
C ASP A 507 -13.68 28.26 -38.25
N ILE A 508 -12.38 28.41 -38.50
CA ILE A 508 -11.34 27.94 -37.58
C ILE A 508 -11.25 28.76 -36.28
N ASP A 509 -11.74 30.00 -36.30
CA ASP A 509 -11.78 30.84 -35.10
C ASP A 509 -12.83 30.36 -34.09
N THR A 510 -13.96 29.81 -34.57
CA THR A 510 -14.94 29.16 -33.71
C THR A 510 -14.34 27.94 -33.02
N LEU A 511 -13.61 27.07 -33.75
CA LEU A 511 -12.91 25.94 -33.14
C LEU A 511 -11.93 26.37 -32.04
N LYS A 512 -11.19 27.47 -32.26
CA LYS A 512 -10.26 28.02 -31.27
C LYS A 512 -11.01 28.56 -30.04
N THR A 513 -12.04 29.37 -30.25
CA THR A 513 -12.77 30.05 -29.17
C THR A 513 -13.46 29.05 -28.23
N MET A 514 -13.96 27.93 -28.76
CA MET A 514 -14.52 26.81 -27.97
C MET A 514 -13.58 26.33 -26.84
N TYR A 515 -12.25 26.38 -27.05
CA TYR A 515 -11.25 25.86 -26.10
C TYR A 515 -10.39 26.95 -25.44
N ALA A 516 -10.67 28.22 -25.70
CA ALA A 516 -9.87 29.34 -25.17
C ALA A 516 -9.93 29.44 -23.62
N VAL A 517 -11.10 29.24 -23.03
CA VAL A 517 -11.28 29.29 -21.56
C VAL A 517 -10.92 27.95 -20.90
N ARG A 518 -11.24 26.84 -21.57
CA ARG A 518 -11.04 25.47 -21.06
C ARG A 518 -10.23 24.68 -22.08
N PRO A 519 -8.89 24.61 -21.93
CA PRO A 519 -8.05 23.89 -22.88
C PRO A 519 -8.32 22.38 -22.83
N LEU A 520 -8.14 21.72 -23.98
CA LEU A 520 -8.21 20.27 -24.13
C LEU A 520 -7.11 19.60 -23.28
N LYS A 521 -7.50 18.69 -22.39
CA LYS A 521 -6.55 17.98 -21.50
C LYS A 521 -6.30 16.55 -21.95
N SER A 522 -5.07 16.08 -21.76
CA SER A 522 -4.68 14.71 -22.08
C SER A 522 -4.97 13.75 -20.91
N ARG A 523 -5.33 12.51 -21.24
CA ARG A 523 -5.53 11.39 -20.31
C ARG A 523 -4.65 10.20 -20.70
N ILE A 524 -4.15 9.50 -19.68
CA ILE A 524 -3.35 8.28 -19.81
C ILE A 524 -4.00 7.19 -18.97
N GLY A 525 -4.41 6.12 -19.64
CA GLY A 525 -5.10 4.99 -19.06
C GLY A 525 -4.35 3.69 -19.32
N SER A 526 -4.40 2.75 -18.37
CA SER A 526 -3.86 1.42 -18.59
C SER A 526 -4.84 0.48 -19.31
N ASP A 527 -6.14 0.75 -19.20
CA ASP A 527 -7.21 -0.15 -19.65
C ASP A 527 -7.02 -1.57 -19.03
N SER A 528 -6.56 -1.58 -17.77
CA SER A 528 -6.21 -2.82 -17.09
C SER A 528 -7.46 -3.55 -16.59
N THR A 529 -7.56 -4.82 -16.94
CA THR A 529 -8.63 -5.74 -16.52
C THR A 529 -8.12 -6.78 -15.51
N GLY A 530 -6.80 -6.93 -15.39
CA GLY A 530 -6.16 -7.88 -14.48
C GLY A 530 -6.15 -9.34 -14.98
N LYS A 531 -6.38 -9.55 -16.28
CA LYS A 531 -6.36 -10.85 -16.95
C LYS A 531 -4.96 -11.23 -17.46
N THR A 532 -4.73 -12.52 -17.70
CA THR A 532 -3.41 -13.11 -17.98
C THR A 532 -2.78 -12.66 -19.29
N HIS A 533 -3.57 -12.22 -20.28
CA HIS A 533 -3.07 -11.78 -21.60
C HIS A 533 -2.59 -10.32 -21.61
N GLN A 534 -2.66 -9.61 -20.48
CA GLN A 534 -2.17 -8.23 -20.39
C GLN A 534 -0.69 -8.20 -20.01
N THR A 535 0.15 -7.68 -20.91
CA THR A 535 1.60 -7.53 -20.70
C THR A 535 1.94 -6.60 -19.53
N TYR A 536 1.10 -5.58 -19.28
CA TYR A 536 1.28 -4.58 -18.24
C TYR A 536 0.04 -4.48 -17.34
N ALA A 537 0.27 -4.32 -16.03
CA ALA A 537 -0.81 -4.09 -15.07
C ALA A 537 -0.99 -2.60 -14.73
N MET A 538 -2.13 -2.22 -14.11
CA MET A 538 -2.49 -0.82 -13.84
C MET A 538 -1.42 0.05 -13.16
N GLY A 539 -1.50 1.36 -13.43
CA GLY A 539 -0.82 2.43 -12.71
C GLY A 539 0.39 3.04 -13.40
N PHE A 540 0.45 4.37 -13.37
CA PHE A 540 1.57 5.19 -13.84
C PHE A 540 2.12 6.04 -12.70
N GLY A 541 3.43 6.31 -12.72
CA GLY A 541 4.11 7.21 -11.79
C GLY A 541 4.96 8.25 -12.53
N ILE A 542 5.02 9.46 -11.99
CA ILE A 542 5.89 10.53 -12.50
C ILE A 542 7.27 10.41 -11.84
N ILE A 543 8.30 10.10 -12.63
CA ILE A 543 9.67 9.78 -12.16
C ILE A 543 10.23 10.84 -11.19
N PRO A 544 10.16 12.16 -11.47
CA PRO A 544 10.62 13.20 -10.54
C PRO A 544 10.00 13.17 -9.14
N THR A 545 8.75 12.73 -9.01
CA THR A 545 8.01 12.69 -7.73
C THR A 545 8.36 11.48 -6.87
N LEU A 546 9.08 10.50 -7.44
CA LEU A 546 9.48 9.28 -6.75
C LEU A 546 10.79 9.46 -5.97
N THR A 547 11.01 8.56 -5.02
CA THR A 547 12.25 8.55 -4.21
C THR A 547 13.49 8.41 -5.10
N ALA A 548 14.63 8.96 -4.66
CA ALA A 548 15.90 8.85 -5.41
C ALA A 548 16.30 7.38 -5.69
N ARG A 549 15.93 6.45 -4.80
CA ARG A 549 16.16 5.02 -4.98
C ARG A 549 15.27 4.41 -6.05
N ALA A 550 13.97 4.71 -6.03
CA ALA A 550 13.06 4.30 -7.09
C ALA A 550 13.52 4.82 -8.46
N ARG A 551 13.97 6.07 -8.54
CA ARG A 551 14.56 6.64 -9.76
C ARG A 551 15.79 5.86 -10.25
N LYS A 552 16.69 5.45 -9.34
CA LYS A 552 17.85 4.62 -9.68
C LYS A 552 17.43 3.21 -10.14
N GLU A 553 16.41 2.63 -9.52
CA GLU A 553 15.88 1.32 -9.89
C GLU A 553 15.24 1.33 -11.29
N ILE A 554 14.45 2.35 -11.62
CA ILE A 554 13.87 2.54 -12.96
C ILE A 554 14.97 2.66 -14.01
N ARG A 555 16.06 3.39 -13.72
CA ARG A 555 17.20 3.49 -14.63
C ARG A 555 17.92 2.15 -14.85
N LYS A 556 17.97 1.29 -13.82
CA LYS A 556 18.66 -0.01 -13.87
C LYS A 556 17.82 -1.10 -14.55
N ASN A 557 16.51 -1.16 -14.28
CA ASN A 557 15.61 -2.22 -14.75
C ASN A 557 14.69 -1.74 -15.87
N ARG A 558 15.26 -1.21 -16.96
CA ARG A 558 14.48 -0.70 -18.11
C ARG A 558 13.71 -1.79 -18.88
N ILE A 559 14.20 -3.04 -18.84
CA ILE A 559 13.59 -4.16 -19.57
C ILE A 559 12.20 -4.50 -19.02
N ASN A 560 12.02 -4.42 -17.71
CA ASN A 560 10.77 -4.84 -17.06
C ASN A 560 9.75 -3.69 -16.94
N ARG A 561 10.10 -2.45 -17.29
CA ARG A 561 9.25 -1.26 -17.10
C ARG A 561 9.27 -0.36 -18.32
N LEU A 562 8.08 -0.10 -18.86
CA LEU A 562 7.92 0.86 -19.94
C LEU A 562 7.95 2.30 -19.40
N ILE A 563 8.85 3.11 -19.94
CA ILE A 563 8.83 4.57 -19.82
C ILE A 563 8.11 5.09 -21.06
N LEU A 564 6.98 5.77 -20.84
CA LEU A 564 6.17 6.30 -21.93
C LEU A 564 6.86 7.52 -22.56
N PRO A 565 6.64 7.79 -23.87
CA PRO A 565 7.07 9.00 -24.56
C PRO A 565 6.26 10.25 -24.15
N ALA A 566 5.86 10.33 -22.87
CA ALA A 566 5.07 11.39 -22.28
C ALA A 566 5.82 12.06 -21.12
N SER A 567 5.86 13.38 -21.16
CA SER A 567 6.54 14.25 -20.19
C SER A 567 5.52 15.14 -19.49
N ILE A 568 5.46 15.03 -18.18
CA ILE A 568 4.57 15.82 -17.31
C ILE A 568 5.44 16.71 -16.43
N ASN A 569 5.31 18.03 -16.58
CA ASN A 569 6.00 18.98 -15.72
C ASN A 569 5.26 19.10 -14.39
N VAL A 570 6.04 19.08 -13.31
CA VAL A 570 5.55 19.09 -11.94
C VAL A 570 6.34 20.08 -11.11
N SER A 571 5.65 20.88 -10.30
CA SER A 571 6.28 21.75 -9.30
C SER A 571 6.01 21.27 -7.89
N HIS A 572 6.94 21.61 -6.99
CA HIS A 572 6.86 21.26 -5.58
C HIS A 572 6.37 22.47 -4.77
N ARG A 573 5.15 22.38 -4.25
CA ARG A 573 4.54 23.40 -3.39
C ARG A 573 4.81 23.07 -1.93
N MET A 574 5.32 24.04 -1.17
CA MET A 574 5.52 23.93 0.27
C MET A 574 4.64 24.94 1.00
N THR A 575 3.78 24.46 1.89
CA THR A 575 2.91 25.29 2.73
C THR A 575 3.36 25.17 4.17
N THR A 576 3.66 26.31 4.79
CA THR A 576 4.06 26.43 6.20
C THR A 576 2.88 26.96 7.00
N PHE A 577 2.49 26.26 8.06
CA PHE A 577 1.48 26.76 9.00
C PHE A 577 2.18 27.55 10.11
N ALA A 578 1.71 28.76 10.41
CA ALA A 578 2.15 29.50 11.57
C ALA A 578 1.60 28.81 12.83
N LEU A 579 2.47 28.37 13.74
CA LEU A 579 2.06 28.01 15.09
C LEU A 579 2.05 29.27 15.94
N ASN A 580 0.90 29.59 16.52
CA ASN A 580 0.74 30.73 17.43
C ASN A 580 1.40 30.50 18.81
N GLU A 581 2.16 29.42 19.04
CA GLU A 581 2.72 29.04 20.35
C GLU A 581 4.20 28.63 20.32
N ILE A 582 5.05 29.28 19.53
CA ILE A 582 6.50 29.15 19.69
C ILE A 582 7.05 30.38 20.38
N SER A 583 7.77 30.17 21.49
CA SER A 583 8.41 31.26 22.23
C SER A 583 9.31 32.09 21.31
N PHE A 584 9.26 33.41 21.47
CA PHE A 584 10.00 34.40 20.68
C PHE A 584 11.50 34.07 20.52
N ILE A 585 12.10 33.46 21.54
CA ILE A 585 13.52 33.08 21.60
C ILE A 585 13.85 31.93 20.64
N ILE A 586 13.00 30.90 20.56
CA ILE A 586 13.22 29.73 19.68
C ILE A 586 13.09 30.15 18.21
N ASN A 587 12.15 31.05 17.90
CA ASN A 587 11.96 31.55 16.55
C ASN A 587 13.17 32.39 16.07
N ARG A 588 13.74 33.21 16.96
CA ARG A 588 14.93 34.05 16.67
C ARG A 588 16.22 33.23 16.53
N LEU A 589 16.40 32.18 17.33
CA LEU A 589 17.51 31.22 17.20
C LEU A 589 17.35 30.36 15.95
N GLY A 590 16.14 29.88 15.66
CA GLY A 590 15.84 29.09 14.46
C GLY A 590 16.08 29.85 13.15
N GLN A 591 15.77 31.14 13.10
CA GLN A 591 16.05 32.00 11.94
C GLN A 591 17.54 32.27 11.72
N LYS A 592 18.39 32.23 12.75
CA LYS A 592 19.86 32.37 12.59
C LYS A 592 20.55 31.06 12.21
N LEU A 593 19.99 29.91 12.59
CA LEU A 593 20.54 28.59 12.28
C LEU A 593 19.95 27.94 11.02
N TRP A 594 19.17 28.67 10.21
CA TRP A 594 18.53 28.13 9.00
C TRP A 594 19.51 27.59 7.94
N TRP A 595 20.75 28.06 7.93
CA TRP A 595 21.82 27.60 7.03
C TRP A 595 22.46 26.28 7.44
N ILE A 596 22.22 25.81 8.67
CA ILE A 596 22.86 24.58 9.18
C ILE A 596 22.04 23.36 8.71
N PRO A 597 22.64 22.43 7.95
CA PRO A 597 21.94 21.25 7.46
C PRO A 597 21.41 20.42 8.63
N GLY A 598 20.09 20.27 8.71
CA GLY A 598 19.39 19.51 9.77
C GLY A 598 18.50 20.34 10.69
N PHE A 599 18.71 21.66 10.80
CA PHE A 599 17.90 22.55 11.64
C PHE A 599 16.46 22.73 11.11
N GLU A 600 16.27 22.51 9.81
CA GLU A 600 14.95 22.46 9.17
C GLU A 600 13.99 21.39 9.74
N GLN A 601 14.49 20.42 10.51
CA GLN A 601 13.68 19.38 11.16
C GLN A 601 13.08 19.84 12.50
N LEU A 602 13.55 20.97 13.05
CA LEU A 602 13.09 21.53 14.33
C LEU A 602 11.99 22.59 14.17
N LEU A 603 11.76 23.10 12.95
CA LEU A 603 10.70 24.05 12.63
C LEU A 603 9.39 23.32 12.32
N PRO A 604 8.23 23.86 12.74
CA PRO A 604 7.01 23.10 12.64
C PRO A 604 6.34 23.15 11.25
N ILE A 605 5.84 21.95 10.90
CA ILE A 605 4.83 21.58 9.89
C ILE A 605 4.98 22.20 8.49
N LYS A 606 5.79 21.52 7.67
CA LYS A 606 5.91 21.68 6.21
C LYS A 606 4.93 20.73 5.50
N LYS A 607 3.76 21.19 5.08
CA LYS A 607 2.94 20.40 4.13
C LYS A 607 3.57 20.53 2.74
N LYS A 608 4.02 19.41 2.18
CA LYS A 608 4.70 19.34 0.88
C LYS A 608 3.84 18.60 -0.13
N GLU A 609 3.51 19.25 -1.24
CA GLU A 609 2.66 18.69 -2.29
C GLU A 609 3.29 18.88 -3.67
N TRP A 610 3.13 17.90 -4.54
CA TRP A 610 3.48 18.03 -5.95
C TRP A 610 2.26 18.47 -6.74
N VAL A 611 2.43 19.49 -7.59
CA VAL A 611 1.38 20.08 -8.42
C VAL A 611 1.69 19.86 -9.89
N PHE A 612 0.67 19.51 -10.67
CA PHE A 612 0.76 19.34 -12.12
C PHE A 612 0.77 20.70 -12.82
N GLU A 613 1.70 20.91 -13.74
CA GLU A 613 1.80 22.16 -14.52
C GLU A 613 1.39 21.96 -15.97
N SER A 614 2.09 21.08 -16.70
CA SER A 614 1.88 20.89 -18.14
C SER A 614 2.17 19.46 -18.62
N PHE A 615 1.64 19.12 -19.79
CA PHE A 615 1.82 17.84 -20.46
C PHE A 615 2.46 18.06 -21.84
N SER A 616 3.45 17.24 -22.18
CA SER A 616 4.05 17.14 -23.51
C SER A 616 4.29 15.68 -23.88
N MET A 617 4.30 15.39 -25.18
CA MET A 617 4.57 14.05 -25.71
C MET A 617 5.56 14.19 -26.87
N ASP A 618 6.57 13.32 -26.90
CA ASP A 618 7.61 13.25 -27.92
C ASP A 618 8.07 11.79 -28.09
N MET A 619 7.91 11.21 -29.27
CA MET A 619 8.33 9.82 -29.54
C MET A 619 9.84 9.64 -29.65
N LYS A 620 10.60 10.71 -29.92
CA LYS A 620 12.06 10.64 -30.07
C LYS A 620 12.78 10.64 -28.73
N CYS A 621 12.16 11.21 -27.70
CA CYS A 621 12.74 11.36 -26.36
C CYS A 621 11.99 10.50 -25.34
N GLN A 622 12.73 9.87 -24.43
CA GLN A 622 12.10 9.21 -23.29
C GLN A 622 11.44 10.26 -22.40
N GLY A 623 10.15 10.06 -22.11
CA GLY A 623 9.39 10.92 -21.22
C GLY A 623 9.74 10.70 -19.74
N ASN A 624 8.90 11.21 -18.85
CA ASN A 624 9.07 11.08 -17.40
C ASN A 624 7.94 10.30 -16.71
N VAL A 625 7.06 9.66 -17.49
CA VAL A 625 5.98 8.78 -17.00
C VAL A 625 6.42 7.33 -17.11
N VAL A 626 6.33 6.57 -16.02
CA VAL A 626 6.73 5.16 -15.96
C VAL A 626 5.57 4.28 -15.49
N THR A 627 5.49 3.06 -16.03
CA THR A 627 4.58 2.01 -15.55
C THR A 627 4.97 1.53 -14.14
N LEU A 628 4.01 1.47 -13.22
CA LEU A 628 4.24 1.06 -11.82
C LEU A 628 4.37 -0.45 -11.65
N SER A 629 3.84 -1.23 -12.60
CA SER A 629 3.94 -2.69 -12.61
C SER A 629 5.04 -3.17 -13.57
N GLY A 630 5.67 -4.29 -13.24
CA GLY A 630 6.61 -4.95 -14.15
C GLY A 630 5.88 -5.78 -15.22
N VAL A 631 6.52 -6.01 -16.36
CA VAL A 631 6.03 -6.93 -17.40
C VAL A 631 5.77 -8.31 -16.79
N HIS A 632 4.55 -8.83 -16.93
CA HIS A 632 4.31 -10.25 -16.67
C HIS A 632 4.90 -11.02 -17.85
N LYS A 633 5.89 -11.89 -17.59
CA LYS A 633 6.28 -12.89 -18.57
C LYS A 633 5.12 -13.87 -18.68
N GLU A 634 4.67 -14.14 -19.90
CA GLU A 634 3.74 -15.25 -20.16
C GLU A 634 4.42 -16.53 -19.66
N THR A 635 3.87 -17.07 -18.58
CA THR A 635 4.20 -18.42 -18.10
C THR A 635 3.26 -19.36 -18.82
N GLY A 636 3.78 -20.45 -19.40
CA GLY A 636 2.96 -21.51 -19.98
C GLY A 636 1.94 -22.08 -18.98
N ASN A 637 1.05 -22.95 -19.46
CA ASN A 637 0.01 -23.58 -18.65
C ASN A 637 0.55 -24.50 -17.53
N ASN A 638 1.88 -24.64 -17.41
CA ASN A 638 2.61 -25.56 -16.53
C ASN A 638 2.27 -27.03 -16.82
N LEU A 639 1.93 -27.33 -18.07
CA LEU A 639 1.68 -28.69 -18.53
C LEU A 639 3.02 -29.30 -18.93
N ASN A 640 3.56 -30.17 -18.07
CA ASN A 640 4.78 -30.92 -18.33
C ASN A 640 4.53 -32.40 -18.07
N LEU A 641 5.18 -33.27 -18.86
CA LEU A 641 5.21 -34.70 -18.56
C LEU A 641 5.90 -34.89 -17.21
N GLU A 642 5.17 -35.37 -16.20
CA GLU A 642 5.75 -35.70 -14.89
C GLU A 642 6.73 -36.87 -15.07
N LEU A 643 8.02 -36.57 -15.12
CA LEU A 643 9.05 -37.58 -14.87
C LEU A 643 9.00 -37.89 -13.36
N PRO A 644 8.99 -39.17 -12.93
CA PRO A 644 8.95 -39.53 -11.52
C PRO A 644 10.29 -39.21 -10.86
N ASP A 645 10.54 -37.93 -10.59
CA ASP A 645 11.63 -37.50 -9.74
C ASP A 645 11.17 -37.63 -8.29
N SER A 646 11.80 -38.57 -7.61
CA SER A 646 11.63 -38.96 -6.21
C SER A 646 11.11 -37.83 -5.30
N GLY A 647 10.02 -38.11 -4.58
CA GLY A 647 9.35 -37.25 -3.60
C GLY A 647 10.20 -36.84 -2.39
N LYS A 648 11.32 -36.16 -2.62
CA LYS A 648 12.03 -35.36 -1.62
C LYS A 648 11.78 -33.91 -1.97
N GLN A 649 10.75 -33.32 -1.34
CA GLN A 649 10.65 -31.87 -1.21
C GLN A 649 11.92 -31.39 -0.51
N ASN A 650 12.94 -31.06 -1.31
CA ASN A 650 14.18 -30.49 -0.82
C ASN A 650 13.85 -29.10 -0.31
N TYR A 651 13.73 -28.98 1.01
CA TYR A 651 13.78 -27.67 1.66
C TYR A 651 15.02 -26.97 1.15
N SER A 652 14.84 -25.86 0.42
CA SER A 652 15.95 -24.96 0.13
C SER A 652 16.52 -24.53 1.48
N ALA A 653 17.63 -25.15 1.87
CA ALA A 653 18.35 -24.91 3.12
C ALA A 653 19.06 -23.54 3.03
N SER A 654 18.29 -22.49 2.80
CA SER A 654 18.79 -21.14 2.70
C SER A 654 19.03 -20.60 4.10
N VAL A 655 20.24 -20.11 4.35
CA VAL A 655 20.65 -19.36 5.57
C VAL A 655 19.67 -18.22 5.90
N LYS A 656 18.89 -17.77 4.92
CA LYS A 656 17.82 -16.76 5.09
C LYS A 656 16.71 -17.23 6.03
N ASN A 657 16.40 -18.52 6.03
CA ASN A 657 15.32 -19.14 6.78
C ASN A 657 15.87 -19.78 8.06
N LEU A 658 16.86 -19.21 8.73
CA LEU A 658 17.37 -19.73 10.01
C LEU A 658 16.51 -19.22 11.18
N ASN A 659 16.36 -20.07 12.20
CA ASN A 659 15.66 -19.72 13.44
C ASN A 659 16.24 -18.43 14.06
N THR A 660 15.34 -17.57 14.57
CA THR A 660 15.71 -16.26 15.14
C THR A 660 16.70 -16.40 16.30
N LYS A 661 16.55 -17.42 17.15
CA LYS A 661 17.45 -17.64 18.30
C LYS A 661 18.87 -17.93 17.84
N LEU A 662 19.03 -18.88 16.91
CA LEU A 662 20.33 -19.27 16.35
C LEU A 662 21.02 -18.09 15.68
N LYS A 663 20.28 -17.32 14.89
CA LYS A 663 20.78 -16.12 14.23
C LYS A 663 21.28 -15.06 15.22
N ASN A 664 20.56 -14.86 16.32
CA ASN A 664 20.94 -13.89 17.34
C ASN A 664 22.18 -14.33 18.13
N THR A 665 22.31 -15.62 18.46
CA THR A 665 23.55 -16.17 19.04
C THR A 665 24.75 -16.02 18.10
N LEU A 666 24.59 -16.33 16.81
CA LEU A 666 25.68 -16.19 15.83
C LEU A 666 26.14 -14.72 15.68
N LYS A 667 25.21 -13.76 15.74
CA LYS A 667 25.57 -12.34 15.73
C LYS A 667 26.34 -11.92 16.97
N ILE A 668 25.91 -12.34 18.16
CA ILE A 668 26.63 -12.00 19.41
C ILE A 668 28.06 -12.55 19.33
N LEU A 669 28.22 -13.82 18.93
CA LEU A 669 29.54 -14.44 18.76
C LEU A 669 30.39 -13.71 17.72
N GLY A 670 29.81 -13.34 16.57
CA GLY A 670 30.50 -12.62 15.51
C GLY A 670 30.97 -11.21 15.91
N GLY A 671 30.34 -10.57 16.91
CA GLY A 671 30.82 -9.31 17.48
C GLY A 671 31.80 -9.51 18.63
N PHE A 672 31.56 -10.53 19.45
CA PHE A 672 32.33 -10.79 20.67
C PHE A 672 33.74 -11.30 20.36
N ILE A 673 33.88 -12.27 19.43
CA ILE A 673 35.17 -12.87 19.09
C ILE A 673 36.20 -11.82 18.60
N PRO A 674 35.87 -10.94 17.63
CA PRO A 674 36.82 -9.91 17.19
C PRO A 674 37.17 -8.90 18.28
N ALA A 675 36.20 -8.53 19.13
CA ALA A 675 36.44 -7.63 20.25
C ALA A 675 37.38 -8.26 21.28
N PHE A 676 37.14 -9.52 21.65
CA PHE A 676 37.96 -10.27 22.60
C PHE A 676 39.39 -10.43 22.10
N LEU A 677 39.57 -10.83 20.84
CA LEU A 677 40.90 -10.94 20.22
C LEU A 677 41.63 -9.59 20.20
N CYS A 678 40.93 -8.50 19.86
CA CYS A 678 41.54 -7.17 19.85
C CYS A 678 41.98 -6.73 21.25
N PHE A 679 41.13 -6.87 22.27
CA PHE A 679 41.50 -6.54 23.65
C PHE A 679 42.67 -7.38 24.17
N SER A 680 42.70 -8.68 23.85
CA SER A 680 43.76 -9.59 24.26
C SER A 680 45.10 -9.27 23.61
N LEU A 681 45.11 -8.66 22.41
CA LEU A 681 46.32 -8.40 21.63
C LEU A 681 46.83 -6.96 21.76
N THR A 682 45.97 -5.97 22.08
CA THR A 682 46.35 -4.54 22.07
C THR A 682 46.46 -3.89 23.45
N LYS A 683 46.03 -4.54 24.54
CA LYS A 683 46.02 -3.94 25.89
C LYS A 683 47.04 -4.57 26.82
N ASP A 684 47.91 -3.72 27.37
CA ASP A 684 48.97 -4.13 28.31
C ASP A 684 48.43 -4.48 29.71
N TRP A 685 47.23 -4.02 30.06
CA TRP A 685 46.63 -4.29 31.36
C TRP A 685 45.85 -5.61 31.35
N TRP A 686 46.31 -6.60 32.13
CA TRP A 686 45.74 -7.97 32.18
C TRP A 686 44.22 -8.00 32.38
N PHE A 687 43.68 -7.14 33.24
CA PHE A 687 42.24 -7.09 33.52
C PHE A 687 41.45 -6.62 32.28
N LEU A 688 41.94 -5.60 31.58
CA LEU A 688 41.30 -5.10 30.37
C LEU A 688 41.52 -6.04 29.17
N ALA A 689 42.63 -6.78 29.14
CA ALA A 689 42.92 -7.76 28.08
C ALA A 689 41.91 -8.92 28.08
N TYR A 690 41.59 -9.50 29.25
CA TYR A 690 40.67 -10.64 29.37
C TYR A 690 39.21 -10.25 29.64
N PHE A 691 38.96 -9.21 30.44
CA PHE A 691 37.59 -8.77 30.78
C PHE A 691 37.10 -7.58 29.95
N GLY A 692 37.96 -6.94 29.16
CA GLY A 692 37.60 -5.75 28.38
C GLY A 692 36.39 -5.97 27.47
N ALA A 693 36.36 -7.06 26.72
CA ALA A 693 35.22 -7.40 25.86
C ALA A 693 33.92 -7.60 26.64
N PHE A 694 33.97 -8.27 27.80
CA PHE A 694 32.81 -8.47 28.67
C PHE A 694 32.28 -7.14 29.24
N ILE A 695 33.17 -6.26 29.70
CA ILE A 695 32.81 -4.92 30.21
C ILE A 695 32.20 -4.08 29.08
N TRP A 696 32.80 -4.11 27.89
CA TRP A 696 32.33 -3.34 26.73
C TRP A 696 30.92 -3.77 26.27
N PHE A 697 30.68 -5.09 26.24
CA PHE A 697 29.36 -5.66 25.97
C PHE A 697 28.37 -5.40 27.11
N GLY A 698 28.83 -5.46 28.36
CA GLY A 698 28.03 -5.17 29.55
C GLY A 698 27.50 -3.74 29.57
N ILE A 699 28.38 -2.74 29.39
CA ILE A 699 28.00 -1.32 29.33
C ILE A 699 26.98 -1.08 28.22
N THR A 700 27.25 -1.64 27.03
CA THR A 700 26.37 -1.45 25.86
C THR A 700 25.02 -2.16 26.03
N GLY A 701 25.04 -3.38 26.55
CA GLY A 701 23.82 -4.15 26.81
C GLY A 701 22.95 -3.46 27.87
N PHE A 702 23.56 -3.03 28.97
CA PHE A 702 22.89 -2.28 30.03
C PHE A 702 22.29 -0.97 29.50
N ARG A 703 23.05 -0.21 28.69
CA ARG A 703 22.57 1.02 28.05
C ARG A 703 21.33 0.78 27.17
N VAL A 704 21.33 -0.25 26.32
CA VAL A 704 20.19 -0.54 25.44
C VAL A 704 18.95 -0.92 26.24
N ILE A 705 19.13 -1.68 27.33
CA ILE A 705 18.03 -2.03 28.25
C ILE A 705 17.52 -0.76 28.95
N LEU A 706 18.40 0.05 29.52
CA LEU A 706 18.05 1.30 30.21
C LEU A 706 17.34 2.28 29.27
N GLN A 707 17.82 2.45 28.04
CA GLN A 707 17.19 3.26 27.00
C GLN A 707 15.77 2.78 26.69
N SER A 708 15.60 1.47 26.48
CA SER A 708 14.29 0.89 26.18
C SER A 708 13.30 1.13 27.33
N VAL A 709 13.78 1.08 28.57
CA VAL A 709 12.98 1.33 29.78
C VAL A 709 12.68 2.82 30.00
N LEU A 710 13.65 3.71 29.79
CA LEU A 710 13.48 5.16 29.94
C LEU A 710 12.59 5.74 28.84
N GLY A 711 12.77 5.29 27.59
CA GLY A 711 11.88 5.60 26.46
C GLY A 711 10.46 5.07 26.66
N GLY A 712 10.32 3.99 27.45
CA GLY A 712 9.06 3.38 27.86
C GLY A 712 8.28 4.09 28.98
N GLY A 713 8.83 5.13 29.61
CA GLY A 713 8.11 5.88 30.66
C GLY A 713 8.91 6.22 31.92
N GLY A 714 10.11 5.63 32.09
CA GLY A 714 11.00 5.96 33.20
C GLY A 714 10.65 5.28 34.54
N ILE A 715 11.10 5.90 35.64
CA ILE A 715 11.07 5.33 37.01
C ILE A 715 9.67 5.42 37.66
N ASN A 716 8.84 6.40 37.28
CA ASN A 716 7.43 6.49 37.69
C ASN A 716 6.57 5.62 36.76
N ARG A 717 6.59 4.32 37.03
CA ARG A 717 5.95 3.25 36.24
C ARG A 717 4.45 3.12 36.52
N SER A 718 3.69 2.68 35.52
CA SER A 718 2.52 1.82 35.75
C SER A 718 3.03 0.39 36.00
N SER A 719 2.57 -0.26 37.06
CA SER A 719 3.24 -1.45 37.64
C SER A 719 3.12 -2.77 36.85
N LEU A 720 2.56 -2.75 35.63
CA LEU A 720 2.03 -3.95 34.96
C LEU A 720 2.88 -4.50 33.80
N THR A 721 3.90 -3.77 33.34
CA THR A 721 4.76 -4.17 32.21
C THR A 721 6.10 -4.72 32.67
N LYS A 722 6.46 -5.93 32.20
CA LYS A 722 7.76 -6.54 32.50
C LYS A 722 8.85 -5.89 31.62
N TRP A 723 10.07 -5.76 32.15
CA TRP A 723 11.20 -5.17 31.42
C TRP A 723 11.47 -5.86 30.07
N ASN A 724 11.24 -7.17 30.01
CA ASN A 724 11.40 -7.96 28.78
C ASN A 724 10.48 -7.53 27.63
N ASP A 725 9.34 -6.89 27.92
CA ASP A 725 8.38 -6.47 26.90
C ASP A 725 8.79 -5.14 26.24
N TYR A 726 9.62 -4.33 26.92
CA TYR A 726 10.22 -3.12 26.36
C TYR A 726 11.51 -3.40 25.58
N VAL A 727 12.23 -4.48 25.91
CA VAL A 727 13.53 -4.79 25.32
C VAL A 727 13.37 -5.58 24.03
N SER A 728 13.68 -4.94 22.91
CA SER A 728 13.80 -5.64 21.63
C SER A 728 15.14 -6.37 21.53
N TRP A 729 15.13 -7.68 21.81
CA TRP A 729 16.30 -8.56 21.76
C TRP A 729 17.06 -8.52 20.43
N ASP A 730 16.35 -8.30 19.33
CA ASP A 730 16.93 -8.09 18.00
C ASP A 730 17.74 -6.78 17.92
N ARG A 731 17.27 -5.68 18.52
CA ARG A 731 18.04 -4.42 18.54
C ARG A 731 19.24 -4.52 19.47
N LEU A 732 19.09 -5.22 20.60
CA LEU A 732 20.18 -5.49 21.54
C LEU A 732 21.30 -6.28 20.85
N THR A 733 20.98 -7.40 20.23
CA THR A 733 21.96 -8.24 19.52
C THR A 733 22.64 -7.52 18.36
N ASP A 734 21.89 -6.72 17.59
CA ASP A 734 22.47 -5.85 16.55
C ASP A 734 23.43 -4.80 17.16
N SER A 735 23.05 -4.17 18.28
CA SER A 735 23.89 -3.17 18.96
C SER A 735 25.18 -3.78 19.51
N LEU A 736 25.12 -5.00 20.05
CA LEU A 736 26.27 -5.73 20.56
C LEU A 736 27.21 -6.16 19.42
N PHE A 737 26.66 -6.60 18.28
CA PHE A 737 27.46 -6.96 17.11
C PHE A 737 28.29 -5.78 16.59
N PHE A 738 27.65 -4.63 16.32
CA PHE A 738 28.37 -3.44 15.84
C PHE A 738 29.32 -2.88 16.89
N THR A 739 28.94 -2.89 18.16
CA THR A 739 29.85 -2.44 19.21
C THR A 739 31.09 -3.32 19.30
N GLY A 740 30.95 -4.64 19.19
CA GLY A 740 32.09 -5.55 19.17
C GLY A 740 33.02 -5.30 17.97
N PHE A 741 32.46 -5.07 16.78
CA PHE A 741 33.25 -4.79 15.58
C PHE A 741 33.92 -3.40 15.57
N SER A 742 33.42 -2.47 16.39
CA SER A 742 34.01 -1.13 16.52
C SER A 742 35.40 -1.12 17.15
N VAL A 743 35.67 -2.09 18.04
CA VAL A 743 36.94 -2.19 18.78
C VAL A 743 38.13 -2.45 17.84
N PRO A 744 38.15 -3.52 17.03
CA PRO A 744 39.25 -3.75 16.08
C PRO A 744 39.34 -2.67 15.00
N LEU A 745 38.21 -2.08 14.58
CA LEU A 745 38.23 -1.03 13.58
C LEU A 745 38.93 0.25 14.08
N LEU A 746 38.57 0.72 15.28
CA LEU A 746 39.09 1.99 15.80
C LEU A 746 40.46 1.82 16.45
N ASP A 747 40.66 0.77 17.25
CA ASP A 747 41.87 0.59 18.05
C ASP A 747 43.02 -0.04 17.25
N TYR A 748 42.75 -1.02 16.39
CA TYR A 748 43.80 -1.66 15.58
C TYR A 748 43.95 -0.99 14.20
N LEU A 749 42.86 -0.88 13.41
CA LEU A 749 42.97 -0.40 12.03
C LEU A 749 43.24 1.11 11.96
N VAL A 750 42.43 1.95 12.62
CA VAL A 750 42.60 3.41 12.53
C VAL A 750 43.79 3.88 13.36
N LYS A 751 43.86 3.49 14.65
CA LYS A 751 44.91 3.97 15.55
C LYS A 751 46.27 3.34 15.27
N THR A 752 46.40 2.01 15.28
CA THR A 752 47.71 1.35 15.15
C THR A 752 48.19 1.30 13.70
N LEU A 753 47.35 0.89 12.74
CA LEU A 753 47.81 0.66 11.37
C LEU A 753 47.89 1.95 10.54
N ILE A 754 46.84 2.77 10.56
CA ILE A 754 46.79 4.01 9.77
C ILE A 754 47.57 5.13 10.46
N LEU A 755 47.20 5.52 11.68
CA LEU A 755 47.78 6.71 12.32
C LEU A 755 49.22 6.48 12.79
N ASP A 756 49.47 5.42 13.55
CA ASP A 756 50.79 5.13 14.12
C ASP A 756 51.78 4.63 13.05
N HIS A 757 51.50 3.48 12.41
CA HIS A 757 52.44 2.89 11.44
C HIS A 757 52.54 3.60 10.08
N SER A 758 51.47 4.21 9.56
CA SER A 758 51.51 4.81 8.21
C SER A 758 51.84 6.31 8.21
N PHE A 759 51.40 7.06 9.23
CA PHE A 759 51.57 8.51 9.29
C PHE A 759 52.41 9.00 10.49
N GLY A 760 52.88 8.11 11.38
CA GLY A 760 53.69 8.49 12.55
C GLY A 760 52.94 9.38 13.58
N ILE A 761 51.61 9.37 13.54
CA ILE A 761 50.75 10.17 14.40
C ILE A 761 50.44 9.36 15.67
N THR A 762 51.07 9.74 16.77
CA THR A 762 50.93 9.12 18.09
C THR A 762 50.56 10.15 19.13
N MET A 763 50.33 9.69 20.37
CA MET A 763 50.08 10.57 21.51
C MET A 763 51.27 11.49 21.84
N SER A 764 52.48 11.20 21.35
CA SER A 764 53.66 12.02 21.55
C SER A 764 53.91 13.01 20.41
N THR A 765 53.44 12.74 19.17
CA THR A 765 53.71 13.62 18.01
C THR A 765 52.62 14.67 17.77
N SER A 766 51.34 14.29 17.70
CA SER A 766 50.25 15.26 17.49
C SER A 766 48.91 14.81 18.13
N PRO A 767 48.72 15.06 19.43
CA PRO A 767 47.53 14.62 20.17
C PRO A 767 46.21 15.12 19.58
N ILE A 768 46.16 16.41 19.19
CA ILE A 768 44.94 17.05 18.66
C ILE A 768 44.50 16.36 17.36
N LEU A 769 45.44 16.03 16.48
CA LEU A 769 45.15 15.44 15.18
C LEU A 769 44.72 13.97 15.34
N LEU A 770 45.37 13.22 16.24
CA LEU A 770 44.97 11.86 16.59
C LEU A 770 43.52 11.81 17.13
N TYR A 771 43.19 12.63 18.13
CA TYR A 771 41.83 12.64 18.70
C TYR A 771 40.77 13.14 17.72
N SER A 772 41.12 14.08 16.84
CA SER A 772 40.21 14.59 15.80
C SER A 772 39.88 13.50 14.77
N VAL A 773 40.89 12.77 14.27
CA VAL A 773 40.68 11.67 13.32
C VAL A 773 39.93 10.51 13.97
N MET A 774 40.27 10.15 15.21
CA MET A 774 39.55 9.12 15.96
C MET A 774 38.09 9.48 16.22
N GLY A 775 37.81 10.73 16.60
CA GLY A 775 36.46 11.25 16.81
C GLY A 775 35.62 11.22 15.53
N LEU A 776 36.21 11.62 14.40
CA LEU A 776 35.59 11.61 13.07
C LEU A 776 35.35 10.19 12.57
N ALA A 777 36.33 9.29 12.67
CA ALA A 777 36.20 7.88 12.29
C ALA A 777 35.10 7.19 13.11
N ASN A 778 35.06 7.42 14.42
CA ASN A 778 34.00 6.92 15.30
C ASN A 778 32.63 7.51 14.92
N GLY A 779 32.54 8.82 14.66
CA GLY A 779 31.31 9.47 14.22
C GLY A 779 30.77 8.90 12.89
N ILE A 780 31.65 8.72 11.89
CA ILE A 780 31.31 8.10 10.60
C ILE A 780 30.86 6.65 10.80
N TYR A 781 31.58 5.87 11.61
CA TYR A 781 31.21 4.48 11.93
C TYR A 781 29.83 4.40 12.58
N LEU A 782 29.57 5.25 13.59
CA LEU A 782 28.32 5.32 14.32
C LEU A 782 27.15 5.69 13.39
N SER A 783 27.32 6.76 12.60
CA SER A 783 26.32 7.21 11.63
C SER A 783 26.04 6.15 10.55
N SER A 784 27.10 5.49 10.04
CA SER A 784 26.99 4.48 8.98
C SER A 784 26.23 3.24 9.41
N HIS A 785 26.55 2.67 10.57
CA HIS A 785 25.85 1.47 11.03
C HIS A 785 24.44 1.79 11.59
N ASN A 786 24.20 2.99 12.12
CA ASN A 786 22.85 3.42 12.48
C ASN A 786 21.96 3.63 11.24
N THR A 787 22.54 4.16 10.16
CA THR A 787 21.90 4.18 8.84
C THR A 787 21.67 2.75 8.32
N PHE A 788 22.61 1.84 8.55
CA PHE A 788 22.51 0.42 8.22
C PHE A 788 21.32 -0.25 8.94
N ARG A 789 21.11 0.09 10.22
CA ARG A 789 20.01 -0.40 11.06
C ARG A 789 18.66 0.24 10.73
N GLY A 790 18.66 1.43 10.10
CA GLY A 790 17.45 2.14 9.70
C GLY A 790 16.81 2.95 10.82
N LEU A 791 17.63 3.53 11.71
CA LEU A 791 17.18 4.39 12.80
C LEU A 791 16.69 5.76 12.27
N PRO A 792 15.88 6.52 13.04
CA PRO A 792 15.41 7.85 12.65
C PRO A 792 16.57 8.80 12.28
N LYS A 793 16.34 9.72 11.34
CA LYS A 793 17.40 10.64 10.87
C LYS A 793 18.00 11.47 12.00
N GLY A 794 17.18 11.99 12.92
CA GLY A 794 17.65 12.75 14.08
C GLY A 794 18.55 11.94 15.02
N MET A 795 18.31 10.62 15.12
CA MET A 795 19.16 9.72 15.89
C MET A 795 20.52 9.49 15.22
N ILE A 796 20.55 9.39 13.88
CA ILE A 796 21.78 9.22 13.09
C ILE A 796 22.66 10.47 13.21
N THR A 797 22.08 11.67 13.07
CA THR A 797 22.80 12.93 13.19
C THR A 797 23.29 13.17 14.61
N GLY A 798 22.47 12.92 15.63
CA GLY A 798 22.88 13.03 17.03
C GLY A 798 24.03 12.07 17.38
N ASN A 799 23.97 10.82 16.92
CA ASN A 799 25.04 9.84 17.15
C ASN A 799 26.35 10.17 16.40
N PHE A 800 26.32 10.98 15.34
CA PHE A 800 27.54 11.48 14.69
C PHE A 800 28.30 12.46 15.61
N PHE A 801 27.59 13.37 16.26
CA PHE A 801 28.17 14.36 17.20
C PHE A 801 28.43 13.82 18.61
N ARG A 802 28.04 12.57 18.88
CA ARG A 802 28.18 11.90 20.17
C ARG A 802 29.60 11.97 20.74
N SER A 803 30.63 11.77 19.90
CA SER A 803 32.03 11.82 20.35
C SER A 803 32.38 13.17 20.97
N ILE A 804 31.90 14.27 20.38
CA ILE A 804 32.16 15.64 20.85
C ILE A 804 31.36 15.91 22.13
N LEU A 805 30.07 15.55 22.13
CA LEU A 805 29.18 15.75 23.28
C LEU A 805 29.56 14.90 24.50
N SER A 806 30.33 13.82 24.31
CA SER A 806 30.77 12.95 25.40
C SER A 806 31.95 13.47 26.21
N ILE A 807 32.72 14.43 25.68
CA ILE A 807 33.94 14.95 26.34
C ILE A 807 33.60 15.63 27.69
N PRO A 808 32.64 16.57 27.77
CA PRO A 808 32.27 17.20 29.05
C PRO A 808 31.73 16.19 30.06
N VAL A 809 30.97 15.19 29.59
CA VAL A 809 30.40 14.13 30.43
C VAL A 809 31.49 13.21 30.98
N ALA A 810 32.52 12.90 30.18
CA ALA A 810 33.65 12.10 30.61
C ALA A 810 34.47 12.82 31.70
N ILE A 811 34.70 14.12 31.55
CA ILE A 811 35.37 14.95 32.56
C ILE A 811 34.58 14.92 33.87
N LEU A 812 33.27 15.16 33.81
CA LEU A 812 32.39 15.14 34.98
C LEU A 812 32.40 13.77 35.69
N LEU A 813 32.27 12.66 34.96
CA LEU A 813 32.33 11.32 35.53
C LEU A 813 33.70 11.01 36.15
N ASN A 814 34.78 11.43 35.50
CA ASN A 814 36.14 11.27 36.02
C ASN A 814 36.32 12.03 37.35
N SER A 815 35.82 13.26 37.45
CA SER A 815 35.85 14.05 38.68
C SER A 815 35.03 13.43 39.81
N ILE A 816 33.83 12.91 39.52
CA ILE A 816 32.97 12.26 40.53
C ILE A 816 33.64 10.99 41.07
N ILE A 817 34.15 10.13 40.18
CA ILE A 817 34.83 8.89 40.59
C ILE A 817 36.10 9.21 41.37
N GLY A 818 36.85 10.24 40.96
CA GLY A 818 38.00 10.74 41.70
C GLY A 818 37.63 11.18 43.12
N ALA A 819 36.57 11.97 43.27
CA ALA A 819 36.09 12.41 44.59
C ALA A 819 35.67 11.24 45.49
N ILE A 820 35.02 10.21 44.93
CA ILE A 820 34.65 8.99 45.66
C ILE A 820 35.89 8.21 46.10
N LEU A 821 36.90 8.07 45.24
CA LEU A 821 38.13 7.36 45.57
C LEU A 821 38.96 8.09 46.63
N VAL A 822 38.98 9.42 46.58
CA VAL A 822 39.55 10.28 47.64
C VAL A 822 38.78 10.08 48.95
N PHE A 823 37.45 10.03 48.90
CA PHE A 823 36.61 9.80 50.08
C PHE A 823 36.87 8.44 50.77
N TYR A 824 37.18 7.40 49.99
CA TYR A 824 37.56 6.08 50.51
C TYR A 824 39.06 5.92 50.79
N ASN A 825 39.85 7.00 50.79
CA ASN A 825 41.30 7.01 51.05
C ASN A 825 42.12 6.05 50.17
N VAL A 826 41.76 5.91 48.89
CA VAL A 826 42.55 5.09 47.95
C VAL A 826 43.85 5.83 47.58
N PRO A 827 45.05 5.23 47.78
CA PRO A 827 46.31 5.88 47.41
C PRO A 827 46.45 5.98 45.88
N SER A 828 47.04 7.08 45.41
CA SER A 828 47.35 7.33 44.00
C SER A 828 46.14 7.26 43.06
N VAL A 829 45.09 8.01 43.40
CA VAL A 829 43.82 8.08 42.66
C VAL A 829 44.03 8.37 41.17
N ASP A 830 44.99 9.23 40.80
CA ASP A 830 45.27 9.58 39.41
C ASP A 830 45.72 8.38 38.56
N ILE A 831 46.54 7.49 39.13
CA ILE A 831 47.01 6.27 38.44
C ILE A 831 45.84 5.30 38.23
N VAL A 832 44.92 5.22 39.19
CA VAL A 832 43.71 4.41 39.09
C VAL A 832 42.77 5.01 38.03
N LEU A 833 42.50 6.30 38.07
CA LEU A 833 41.66 6.99 37.08
C LEU A 833 42.22 6.86 35.67
N GLN A 834 43.55 6.93 35.48
CA GLN A 834 44.19 6.74 34.18
C GLN A 834 43.97 5.32 33.63
N LYS A 835 44.05 4.28 34.47
CA LYS A 835 43.75 2.89 34.07
C LYS A 835 42.27 2.69 33.73
N TRP A 836 41.38 3.45 34.36
CA TRP A 836 39.93 3.41 34.13
C TRP A 836 39.43 4.39 33.06
N ALA A 837 40.29 5.26 32.52
CA ALA A 837 39.91 6.32 31.58
C ALA A 837 39.15 5.81 30.34
N ALA A 838 39.55 4.64 29.80
CA ALA A 838 38.87 4.02 28.67
C ALA A 838 37.43 3.58 29.02
N ILE A 839 37.22 3.06 30.23
CA ILE A 839 35.91 2.63 30.73
C ILE A 839 35.02 3.86 31.00
N ILE A 840 35.57 4.90 31.62
CA ILE A 840 34.87 6.16 31.92
C ILE A 840 34.45 6.86 30.62
N SER A 841 35.35 6.95 29.63
CA SER A 841 35.06 7.55 28.32
C SER A 841 33.97 6.77 27.57
N LYS A 842 34.00 5.43 27.62
CA LYS A 842 32.96 4.57 27.04
C LYS A 842 31.61 4.77 27.73
N ALA A 843 31.59 4.80 29.06
CA ALA A 843 30.37 5.04 29.84
C ALA A 843 29.77 6.44 29.57
N ALA A 844 30.60 7.48 29.52
CA ALA A 844 30.20 8.85 29.19
C ALA A 844 29.56 8.93 27.80
N SER A 845 30.21 8.30 26.82
CA SER A 845 29.71 8.23 25.45
C SER A 845 28.36 7.52 25.37
N ASP A 846 28.19 6.38 26.05
CA ASP A 846 26.92 5.64 26.06
C ASP A 846 25.81 6.38 26.83
N THR A 847 26.17 7.22 27.80
CA THR A 847 25.22 8.09 28.52
C THR A 847 24.65 9.17 27.59
N VAL A 848 25.52 9.86 26.85
CA VAL A 848 25.10 10.85 25.83
C VAL A 848 24.21 10.19 24.79
N ALA A 849 24.56 8.99 24.37
CA ALA A 849 23.76 8.25 23.41
C ALA A 849 22.40 7.81 23.98
N GLY A 850 22.34 7.45 25.26
CA GLY A 850 21.08 7.22 25.98
C GLY A 850 20.19 8.47 26.01
N LEU A 851 20.77 9.66 26.19
CA LEU A 851 20.05 10.94 26.16
C LEU A 851 19.53 11.28 24.76
N ILE A 852 20.38 11.18 23.73
CA ILE A 852 20.01 11.47 22.34
C ILE A 852 18.93 10.50 21.86
N GLU A 853 19.14 9.20 22.04
CA GLU A 853 18.18 8.20 21.59
C GLU A 853 16.90 8.23 22.42
N GLY A 854 17.00 8.42 23.74
CA GLY A 854 15.85 8.51 24.63
C GLY A 854 14.98 9.75 24.40
N THR A 855 15.57 10.89 24.01
CA THR A 855 14.79 12.09 23.64
C THR A 855 14.08 11.92 22.30
N VAL A 856 14.74 11.34 21.28
CA VAL A 856 14.11 11.01 20.00
C VAL A 856 12.97 10.01 20.19
N ASP A 857 13.20 8.94 20.94
CA ASP A 857 12.19 7.93 21.25
C ASP A 857 11.03 8.55 22.07
N ARG A 858 11.31 9.51 22.96
CA ARG A 858 10.28 10.26 23.70
C ARG A 858 9.37 11.05 22.76
N PHE A 859 9.93 11.89 21.88
CA PHE A 859 9.11 12.67 20.95
C PHE A 859 8.30 11.77 20.02
N TYR A 860 8.92 10.71 19.50
CA TYR A 860 8.25 9.72 18.68
C TYR A 860 7.07 9.05 19.40
N ASN A 861 7.26 8.65 20.66
CA ASN A 861 6.18 8.06 21.45
C ASN A 861 5.05 9.07 21.73
N LEU A 862 5.37 10.34 22.04
CA LEU A 862 4.35 11.37 22.28
C LEU A 862 3.48 11.62 21.05
N ASP A 863 4.10 11.75 19.86
CA ASP A 863 3.37 11.96 18.61
C ASP A 863 2.46 10.77 18.29
N LEU A 864 2.97 9.53 18.47
CA LEU A 864 2.17 8.32 18.31
C LEU A 864 0.98 8.29 19.28
N ARG A 865 1.18 8.60 20.57
CA ARG A 865 0.09 8.60 21.56
C ARG A 865 -0.93 9.68 21.29
N LYS A 866 -0.51 10.86 20.86
CA LYS A 866 -1.44 11.94 20.51
C LYS A 866 -2.35 11.49 19.36
N ARG A 867 -1.79 10.84 18.34
CA ARG A 867 -2.57 10.27 17.24
C ARG A 867 -3.53 9.16 17.72
N ASP A 868 -3.03 8.19 18.49
CA ASP A 868 -3.80 7.03 18.93
C ASP A 868 -4.97 7.44 19.86
N ILE A 869 -4.73 8.35 20.81
CA ILE A 869 -5.75 8.88 21.73
C ILE A 869 -6.74 9.77 20.97
N SER A 870 -6.26 10.64 20.07
CA SER A 870 -7.13 11.50 19.25
C SER A 870 -8.10 10.70 18.41
N LYS A 871 -7.67 9.56 17.86
CA LYS A 871 -8.56 8.65 17.15
C LYS A 871 -9.68 8.14 18.08
N LYS A 872 -9.32 7.67 19.28
CA LYS A 872 -10.32 7.15 20.23
C LYS A 872 -11.27 8.21 20.78
N PHE A 873 -10.81 9.45 20.93
CA PHE A 873 -11.69 10.57 21.28
C PHE A 873 -12.68 10.82 20.15
N SER A 874 -12.23 10.88 18.89
CA SER A 874 -13.12 11.03 17.74
C SER A 874 -14.14 9.88 17.64
N ASP A 875 -13.69 8.62 17.79
CA ASP A 875 -14.57 7.45 17.77
C ASP A 875 -15.64 7.54 18.88
N LEU A 876 -15.24 7.99 20.08
CA LEU A 876 -16.12 8.15 21.23
C LEU A 876 -17.19 9.22 20.99
N PHE A 877 -16.78 10.42 20.56
CA PHE A 877 -17.71 11.52 20.31
C PHE A 877 -18.67 11.20 19.16
N GLU A 878 -18.20 10.56 18.08
CA GLU A 878 -19.07 10.12 16.98
C GLU A 878 -20.09 9.06 17.44
N THR A 879 -19.67 8.11 18.27
CA THR A 879 -20.57 7.10 18.86
C THR A 879 -21.62 7.78 19.73
N TYR A 880 -21.23 8.81 20.48
CA TYR A 880 -22.15 9.58 21.30
C TYR A 880 -23.17 10.36 20.48
N THR A 881 -22.73 11.07 19.43
CA THR A 881 -23.64 11.78 18.51
C THR A 881 -24.68 10.83 17.90
N LYS A 882 -24.29 9.59 17.53
CA LYS A 882 -25.25 8.58 17.06
C LYS A 882 -26.24 8.17 18.13
N LEU A 883 -25.79 8.04 19.37
CA LEU A 883 -26.66 7.72 20.50
C LEU A 883 -27.64 8.86 20.79
N GLU A 884 -27.18 10.11 20.74
CA GLU A 884 -27.98 11.31 20.93
C GLU A 884 -29.08 11.44 19.87
N LEU A 885 -28.76 11.15 18.59
CA LEU A 885 -29.75 11.12 17.51
C LEU A 885 -30.87 10.10 17.73
N LEU A 886 -30.63 9.03 18.50
CA LEU A 886 -31.64 8.04 18.88
C LEU A 886 -32.47 8.46 20.10
N PHE A 887 -32.03 9.46 20.87
CA PHE A 887 -32.70 10.01 22.05
C PHE A 887 -32.82 11.55 21.98
N PRO A 888 -33.48 12.11 20.96
CA PRO A 888 -33.54 13.57 20.76
C PRO A 888 -34.27 14.33 21.89
N GLU A 889 -35.11 13.63 22.67
CA GLU A 889 -35.87 14.22 23.78
C GLU A 889 -35.11 14.17 25.12
N ALA A 890 -33.98 13.46 25.20
CA ALA A 890 -33.17 13.37 26.41
C ALA A 890 -32.13 14.49 26.45
N GLU A 891 -31.91 15.09 27.62
CA GLU A 891 -30.83 16.09 27.78
C GLU A 891 -29.46 15.47 27.46
N GLU A 892 -28.65 16.21 26.70
CA GLU A 892 -27.31 15.86 26.18
C GLU A 892 -26.29 15.35 27.21
N MET A 893 -26.56 15.44 28.53
CA MET A 893 -25.64 14.98 29.58
C MET A 893 -26.21 13.89 30.50
N LYS A 894 -27.47 13.46 30.30
CA LYS A 894 -28.15 12.51 31.18
C LYS A 894 -28.18 11.07 30.66
N ILE A 895 -27.89 10.85 29.37
CA ILE A 895 -27.98 9.52 28.74
C ILE A 895 -26.97 8.53 29.36
N LEU A 896 -25.75 8.99 29.66
CA LEU A 896 -24.68 8.14 30.21
C LEU A 896 -24.63 8.10 31.75
N GLU A 897 -25.49 8.85 32.45
CA GLU A 897 -25.55 8.81 33.92
C GLU A 897 -26.10 7.48 34.46
N LYS A 898 -26.94 6.80 33.68
CA LYS A 898 -27.54 5.49 34.04
C LYS A 898 -27.26 4.45 32.95
N PRO A 899 -26.01 3.95 32.84
CA PRO A 899 -25.60 3.04 31.75
C PRO A 899 -26.41 1.74 31.71
N GLU A 900 -26.96 1.29 32.84
CA GLU A 900 -27.81 0.09 32.94
C GLU A 900 -29.01 0.13 31.98
N LYS A 901 -29.59 1.31 31.77
CA LYS A 901 -30.74 1.49 30.87
C LYS A 901 -30.37 1.23 29.40
N LEU A 902 -29.11 1.45 29.03
CA LEU A 902 -28.63 1.25 27.66
C LEU A 902 -28.55 -0.24 27.31
N PHE A 903 -28.12 -1.08 28.27
CA PHE A 903 -27.99 -2.53 28.06
C PHE A 903 -29.35 -3.26 28.00
N VAL A 904 -30.36 -2.74 28.71
CA VAL A 904 -31.71 -3.31 28.77
C VAL A 904 -32.64 -2.72 27.70
N SER A 905 -32.13 -1.80 26.87
CA SER A 905 -32.93 -1.17 25.82
C SER A 905 -33.48 -2.20 24.82
N ARG A 906 -34.72 -1.97 24.36
CA ARG A 906 -35.37 -2.82 23.34
C ARG A 906 -34.77 -2.63 21.95
N ASN A 907 -34.15 -1.47 21.70
CA ASN A 907 -33.48 -1.18 20.43
C ASN A 907 -32.09 -1.85 20.39
N SER A 908 -31.86 -2.73 19.42
CA SER A 908 -30.56 -3.38 19.24
C SER A 908 -29.43 -2.40 18.97
N GLU A 909 -29.70 -1.32 18.25
CA GLU A 909 -28.71 -0.31 17.89
C GLU A 909 -28.15 0.43 19.12
N VAL A 910 -29.02 0.73 20.09
CA VAL A 910 -28.61 1.35 21.36
C VAL A 910 -27.69 0.42 22.15
N ARG A 911 -27.98 -0.89 22.15
CA ARG A 911 -27.10 -1.88 22.81
C ARG A 911 -25.74 -1.98 22.11
N ASP A 912 -25.71 -1.94 20.78
CA ASP A 912 -24.47 -1.98 20.01
C ASP A 912 -23.60 -0.74 20.28
N LEU A 913 -24.21 0.46 20.31
CA LEU A 913 -23.52 1.70 20.66
C LEU A 913 -22.98 1.66 22.10
N ALA A 914 -23.72 1.08 23.06
CA ALA A 914 -23.24 0.89 24.42
C ALA A 914 -22.00 -0.02 24.47
N VAL A 915 -21.98 -1.11 23.68
CA VAL A 915 -20.80 -1.97 23.52
C VAL A 915 -19.63 -1.20 22.89
N MET A 916 -19.87 -0.32 21.91
CA MET A 916 -18.83 0.53 21.32
C MET A 916 -18.20 1.50 22.35
N ILE A 917 -19.00 2.05 23.27
CA ILE A 917 -18.50 2.89 24.37
C ILE A 917 -17.63 2.05 25.33
N ILE A 918 -18.06 0.83 25.68
CA ILE A 918 -17.25 -0.11 26.48
C ILE A 918 -15.90 -0.37 25.81
N ILE A 919 -15.88 -0.66 24.50
CA ILE A 919 -14.65 -0.93 23.74
C ILE A 919 -13.71 0.27 23.80
N ASN A 920 -14.24 1.48 23.58
CA ASN A 920 -13.48 2.72 23.68
C ASN A 920 -12.84 2.88 25.07
N ALA A 921 -13.63 2.71 26.14
CA ALA A 921 -13.16 2.83 27.51
C ALA A 921 -12.11 1.76 27.88
N LEU A 922 -12.30 0.52 27.42
CA LEU A 922 -11.32 -0.55 27.61
C LEU A 922 -9.99 -0.22 26.93
N ASP A 923 -10.02 0.28 25.69
CA ASP A 923 -8.79 0.68 24.98
C ASP A 923 -8.08 1.86 25.65
N LEU A 924 -8.83 2.89 26.07
CA LEU A 924 -8.26 4.04 26.78
C LEU A 924 -7.66 3.64 28.13
N SER A 925 -8.30 2.72 28.86
CA SER A 925 -7.77 2.12 30.09
C SER A 925 -6.47 1.34 29.83
N TYR A 926 -6.42 0.58 28.73
CA TYR A 926 -5.21 -0.13 28.31
C TYR A 926 -4.10 0.87 27.95
N PHE A 927 -4.43 1.94 27.23
CA PHE A 927 -3.46 2.99 26.90
C PHE A 927 -2.86 3.59 28.16
N TRP A 928 -3.70 3.99 29.11
CA TRP A 928 -3.28 4.60 30.37
C TRP A 928 -2.34 3.70 31.18
N MET A 929 -2.60 2.38 31.18
CA MET A 929 -1.88 1.41 32.01
C MET A 929 -0.64 0.80 31.34
N TYR A 930 -0.68 0.54 30.03
CA TYR A 930 0.38 -0.21 29.32
C TYR A 930 1.23 0.65 28.40
N LEU A 931 0.66 1.69 27.77
CA LEU A 931 1.36 2.41 26.73
C LEU A 931 2.28 3.50 27.29
N PRO A 932 3.54 3.57 26.81
CA PRO A 932 4.51 4.56 27.28
C PRO A 932 4.00 5.97 27.02
N ARG A 933 4.06 6.82 28.06
CA ARG A 933 3.67 8.25 28.05
C ARG A 933 2.19 8.55 27.73
N ALA A 934 1.35 7.54 27.53
CA ALA A 934 -0.05 7.72 27.20
C ALA A 934 -0.83 8.47 28.30
N ARG A 935 -0.53 8.22 29.58
CA ARG A 935 -1.13 8.94 30.71
C ARG A 935 -0.93 10.46 30.60
N MET A 936 0.30 10.90 30.34
CA MET A 936 0.62 12.33 30.24
C MET A 936 -0.05 12.98 29.02
N THR A 937 -0.04 12.29 27.87
CA THR A 937 -0.70 12.78 26.65
C THR A 937 -2.22 12.82 26.81
N MET A 938 -2.83 11.83 27.46
CA MET A 938 -4.26 11.82 27.72
C MET A 938 -4.66 12.99 28.63
N LEU A 939 -3.88 13.27 29.67
CA LEU A 939 -4.11 14.42 30.55
C LEU A 939 -4.06 15.76 29.79
N ASP A 940 -3.03 15.98 28.95
CA ASP A 940 -2.89 17.18 28.11
C ASP A 940 -4.02 17.31 27.07
N MET A 941 -4.53 16.19 26.55
CA MET A 941 -5.65 16.22 25.61
C MET A 941 -6.98 16.51 26.30
N VAL A 942 -7.24 15.90 27.46
CA VAL A 942 -8.47 16.15 28.24
C VAL A 942 -8.51 17.59 28.74
N SER A 943 -7.38 18.22 29.06
CA SER A 943 -7.35 19.63 29.46
C SER A 943 -7.70 20.61 28.33
N ARG A 944 -7.70 20.17 27.08
CA ARG A 944 -8.06 20.98 25.89
C ARG A 944 -9.52 20.79 25.45
N LEU A 945 -10.24 19.83 26.03
CA LEU A 945 -11.66 19.59 25.74
C LEU A 945 -12.54 20.70 26.34
N THR A 946 -13.71 20.92 25.75
CA THR A 946 -14.72 21.82 26.37
C THR A 946 -15.26 21.23 27.69
N PRO A 947 -15.88 22.03 28.56
CA PRO A 947 -16.49 21.53 29.79
C PRO A 947 -17.53 20.42 29.54
N GLU A 948 -18.31 20.53 28.46
CA GLU A 948 -19.30 19.52 28.06
C GLU A 948 -18.60 18.23 27.61
N GLU A 949 -17.64 18.33 26.69
CA GLU A 949 -16.85 17.20 26.19
C GLU A 949 -16.10 16.46 27.32
N LYS A 950 -15.58 17.21 28.30
CA LYS A 950 -14.90 16.64 29.48
C LYS A 950 -15.86 15.86 30.36
N THR A 951 -17.07 16.38 30.57
CA THR A 951 -18.11 15.69 31.35
C THR A 951 -18.53 14.39 30.67
N LEU A 952 -18.79 14.47 29.36
CA LEU A 952 -19.12 13.32 28.53
C LEU A 952 -18.02 12.25 28.55
N PHE A 953 -16.76 12.67 28.38
CA PHE A 953 -15.61 11.79 28.45
C PHE A 953 -15.58 11.05 29.79
N ILE A 954 -15.71 11.74 30.92
CA ILE A 954 -15.67 11.12 32.24
C ILE A 954 -16.84 10.13 32.43
N GLN A 955 -18.06 10.51 32.06
CA GLN A 955 -19.24 9.63 32.14
C GLN A 955 -19.05 8.36 31.28
N SER A 956 -18.50 8.50 30.08
CA SER A 956 -18.21 7.35 29.21
C SER A 956 -17.24 6.36 29.85
N GLN A 957 -16.26 6.83 30.63
CA GLN A 957 -15.29 5.95 31.30
C GLN A 957 -15.93 5.22 32.49
N LYS A 958 -16.89 5.83 33.19
CA LYS A 958 -17.61 5.19 34.31
C LYS A 958 -18.36 3.91 33.91
N ILE A 959 -18.63 3.70 32.62
CA ILE A 959 -19.22 2.45 32.11
C ILE A 959 -18.40 1.21 32.51
N LEU A 960 -17.10 1.39 32.77
CA LEU A 960 -16.20 0.32 33.23
C LEU A 960 -16.57 -0.25 34.60
N GLU A 961 -17.46 0.39 35.38
CA GLU A 961 -17.98 -0.15 36.65
C GLU A 961 -18.93 -1.34 36.45
N GLN A 962 -19.43 -1.56 35.22
CA GLN A 962 -20.39 -2.60 34.87
C GLN A 962 -19.72 -3.98 34.67
N GLU A 963 -19.14 -4.52 35.74
CA GLU A 963 -18.32 -5.75 35.74
C GLU A 963 -19.03 -6.96 35.14
N GLN A 964 -20.31 -7.17 35.46
CA GLN A 964 -21.08 -8.33 35.00
C GLN A 964 -21.27 -8.32 33.48
N HIS A 965 -21.66 -7.16 32.92
CA HIS A 965 -21.86 -7.02 31.47
C HIS A 965 -20.55 -7.16 30.70
N ILE A 966 -19.49 -6.51 31.16
CA ILE A 966 -18.17 -6.56 30.50
C ILE A 966 -17.57 -7.97 30.56
N SER A 967 -17.68 -8.64 31.71
CA SER A 967 -17.19 -10.02 31.84
C SER A 967 -17.93 -10.99 30.92
N ARG A 968 -19.25 -10.83 30.77
CA ARG A 968 -20.05 -11.62 29.84
C ARG A 968 -19.61 -11.42 28.38
N LEU A 969 -19.33 -10.19 27.95
CA LEU A 969 -18.82 -9.91 26.60
C LEU A 969 -17.48 -10.64 26.32
N PHE A 970 -16.59 -10.72 27.31
CA PHE A 970 -15.34 -11.48 27.17
C PHE A 970 -15.59 -12.99 27.03
N VAL A 971 -16.50 -13.55 27.82
CA VAL A 971 -16.88 -14.97 27.76
C VAL A 971 -17.58 -15.31 26.45
N ASP A 972 -18.44 -14.42 25.95
CA ASP A 972 -19.11 -14.52 24.65
C ASP A 972 -18.15 -14.37 23.46
N GLY A 973 -16.85 -14.16 23.74
CA GLY A 973 -15.78 -14.27 22.76
C GLY A 973 -15.45 -12.98 22.02
N ILE A 974 -15.75 -11.80 22.57
CA ILE A 974 -15.47 -10.50 21.92
C ILE A 974 -14.00 -10.33 21.48
N LEU A 975 -13.04 -10.95 22.19
CA LEU A 975 -11.61 -11.00 21.84
C LEU A 975 -11.09 -12.42 21.49
N GLY A 976 -11.99 -13.38 21.24
CA GLY A 976 -11.64 -14.75 20.88
C GLY A 976 -11.21 -15.66 22.03
N LYS A 977 -10.58 -16.79 21.71
CA LYS A 977 -10.29 -17.89 22.67
C LYS A 977 -9.31 -17.51 23.80
N ASN A 978 -8.48 -16.47 23.60
CA ASN A 978 -7.49 -16.00 24.57
C ASN A 978 -8.00 -14.86 25.47
N PHE A 979 -9.31 -14.81 25.76
CA PHE A 979 -9.94 -13.71 26.50
C PHE A 979 -9.51 -13.62 27.98
N ALA A 980 -8.95 -14.68 28.56
CA ALA A 980 -8.59 -14.73 29.98
C ALA A 980 -7.60 -13.63 30.42
N ARG A 981 -6.66 -13.25 29.55
CA ARG A 981 -5.67 -12.19 29.84
C ARG A 981 -6.28 -10.78 29.79
N PRO A 982 -7.03 -10.39 28.74
CA PRO A 982 -7.82 -9.16 28.74
C PRO A 982 -8.77 -9.03 29.93
N LEU A 983 -9.49 -10.11 30.27
CA LEU A 983 -10.45 -10.11 31.37
C LEU A 983 -9.77 -9.88 32.72
N SER A 984 -8.66 -10.58 32.99
CA SER A 984 -7.91 -10.38 34.24
C SER A 984 -7.31 -8.97 34.33
N PHE A 985 -6.86 -8.42 33.20
CA PHE A 985 -6.42 -7.03 33.14
C PHE A 985 -7.53 -6.05 33.53
N TYR A 986 -8.72 -6.20 32.93
CA TYR A 986 -9.85 -5.33 33.21
C TYR A 986 -10.21 -5.38 34.71
N LEU A 987 -10.51 -6.57 35.25
CA LEU A 987 -10.96 -6.75 36.64
C LEU A 987 -9.95 -6.23 37.68
N THR A 988 -8.65 -6.33 37.38
CA THR A 988 -7.60 -5.90 38.33
C THR A 988 -7.39 -4.39 38.33
N ASN A 989 -7.60 -3.70 37.19
CA ASN A 989 -7.02 -2.37 36.98
C ASN A 989 -8.04 -1.24 36.76
N TYR A 990 -9.30 -1.55 36.43
CA TYR A 990 -10.27 -0.52 36.06
C TYR A 990 -10.54 0.49 37.21
N LYS A 991 -10.60 0.04 38.47
CA LYS A 991 -10.78 0.92 39.65
C LYS A 991 -9.65 1.96 39.77
N ASN A 992 -8.40 1.51 39.59
CA ASN A 992 -7.22 2.38 39.63
C ASN A 992 -7.21 3.39 38.48
N TYR A 993 -7.69 2.97 37.30
CA TYR A 993 -7.84 3.86 36.14
C TYR A 993 -8.87 4.96 36.40
N LEU A 994 -10.07 4.60 36.88
CA LEU A 994 -11.13 5.54 37.17
C LEU A 994 -10.74 6.53 38.27
N ALA A 995 -10.10 6.07 39.35
CA ALA A 995 -9.56 6.95 40.38
C ALA A 995 -8.51 7.95 39.84
N GLY A 996 -7.73 7.52 38.84
CA GLY A 996 -6.77 8.38 38.13
C GLY A 996 -7.43 9.47 37.29
N ILE A 997 -8.55 9.14 36.62
CA ILE A 997 -9.32 10.09 35.80
C ILE A 997 -10.13 11.06 36.66
N GLN A 998 -10.73 10.61 37.76
CA GLN A 998 -11.52 11.49 38.63
C GLN A 998 -10.70 12.63 39.25
N LYS A 999 -9.41 12.41 39.50
CA LYS A 999 -8.48 13.46 39.96
C LYS A 999 -8.31 14.63 38.97
N ILE A 1000 -8.67 14.44 37.70
CA ILE A 1000 -8.64 15.48 36.65
C ILE A 1000 -9.72 16.56 36.88
N ASN A 1001 -10.75 16.25 37.69
CA ASN A 1001 -11.82 17.20 38.01
C ASN A 1001 -11.49 18.12 39.20
N CYS A 1002 -10.47 17.78 40.01
CA CYS A 1002 -10.20 18.44 41.29
C CYS A 1002 -9.01 19.42 41.28
N GLN A 1003 -8.32 19.62 40.15
CA GLN A 1003 -7.22 20.58 40.06
C GLN A 1003 -7.46 21.62 38.96
N PRO A 1004 -7.64 22.91 39.28
CA PRO A 1004 -7.27 23.97 38.35
C PRO A 1004 -5.74 23.93 38.24
N PHE A 1005 -5.22 23.59 37.07
CA PHE A 1005 -3.77 23.60 36.83
C PHE A 1005 -3.29 25.06 36.78
N GLN A 1006 -2.44 25.44 37.74
CA GLN A 1006 -1.52 26.58 37.62
C GLN A 1006 -0.33 26.20 36.74
#